data_AF-A0A094DW64-F1
#
_entry.id   AF-A0A094DW64-F1
#
_cell.length_a   1.000
_cell.length_b   1.000
_cell.length_c   1.000
_cell.angle_alpha   90.00
_cell.angle_beta   90.00
_cell.angle_gamma   90.00
#
_symmetry.space_group_name_H-M   'P 1'
#
loop_
_entity.id
_entity.type
_entity.pdbx_description
1 polymer ?
#
loop_
_entity_poly.entity_id
_entity_poly.type
_entity_poly.pdbx_seq_one_letter_code
_entity_poly.pdbx_strand_id
1 'polypeptide(L)'
;MAYPSRTHEDYQIGVICALATEKAAMMAMLIETHPKLKKEKGDENEYTLGKIGVHDVVIACLPAGMTGNGPAAIVAKDMQRSFPIRFGLMVGVGGGVWSKTDDIRLGDVVVSQPTGTHGGVVQWDFGKTGKDGNFQRTGSLDKPPPVLLHALEELKTFDITDGVNLEESLSLMVQNKPRMGQTYRYQGADHDQLFEATYDHEGDETCDGCDFKLLVQRPAREKSAPRIHYGNIASGNEVMKHGITRDRIAREEGVICFEMEAAGLMDNFRCLVIRGICDYADSHKNKIWQPYAAATAAAFARALLDFIDKQEVTKTPFIAPPQASSPSHEATSISKHNMATNMEPLDLAYARSMNNHPYGTALYTSLSFRTFHPGICGYFDSHSSWNPVADLSDPNILSLAGYSPVPETLNRAPSETVFQWGPKISESTRAQKLSLESGISAALAATIPLDIEAWYKFSSANGGGAVLLTKTPMRHERFYHESPFKGWVRDNAVKLVETRKEILQFGLWIVTSTWGTQECAINVWNEAGKGVNVGFRKKTVEIGEFAPSGEWWVDGRDDGWVQAKAVEGDDGRVVFFGGLRFQYRRIPFGDKLKSDKKQKSYRGGKEGRHDMETLVEVVISDEQVSGKEEMFAIDCESISGKEKAGDETDENEEW
;
A
#
# COMPACT_ATOMS: atom_id res chain seq x y z
N MET A 1 44.74 -4.40 5.23
CA MET A 1 44.32 -4.07 3.86
C MET A 1 43.02 -3.29 3.98
N ALA A 2 42.93 -2.10 3.39
CA ALA A 2 41.66 -1.35 3.36
C ALA A 2 40.68 -2.12 2.48
N TYR A 3 39.51 -2.47 3.00
CA TYR A 3 38.43 -3.03 2.20
C TYR A 3 38.04 -1.99 1.12
N PRO A 4 37.73 -2.41 -0.12
CA PRO A 4 37.18 -1.49 -1.11
C PRO A 4 35.94 -0.79 -0.52
N SER A 5 35.83 0.52 -0.74
CA SER A 5 34.70 1.29 -0.22
C SER A 5 33.41 0.84 -0.92
N ARG A 6 32.56 0.10 -0.20
CA ARG A 6 31.24 -0.28 -0.66
C ARG A 6 30.30 0.91 -0.61
N THR A 7 29.38 0.98 -1.56
CA THR A 7 28.36 2.02 -1.73
C THR A 7 26.97 1.39 -1.80
N HIS A 8 25.91 2.21 -1.82
CA HIS A 8 24.55 1.69 -1.97
C HIS A 8 24.38 0.90 -3.29
N GLU A 9 25.12 1.26 -4.33
CA GLU A 9 25.03 0.63 -5.65
C GLU A 9 25.47 -0.85 -5.70
N ASP A 10 26.23 -1.29 -4.70
CA ASP A 10 26.71 -2.67 -4.62
C ASP A 10 25.60 -3.64 -4.15
N TYR A 11 24.53 -3.14 -3.54
CA TYR A 11 23.48 -3.96 -2.93
C TYR A 11 22.23 -4.02 -3.82
N GLN A 12 22.19 -5.02 -4.69
CA GLN A 12 21.13 -5.20 -5.68
C GLN A 12 20.07 -6.24 -5.28
N ILE A 13 20.27 -6.95 -4.16
CA ILE A 13 19.37 -7.98 -3.65
C ILE A 13 18.87 -7.56 -2.27
N GLY A 14 17.54 -7.43 -2.14
CA GLY A 14 16.88 -7.08 -0.91
C GLY A 14 16.31 -8.30 -0.19
N VAL A 15 16.53 -8.42 1.11
CA VAL A 15 15.94 -9.46 1.95
C VAL A 15 15.08 -8.80 3.03
N ILE A 16 13.81 -9.18 3.11
CA ILE A 16 12.88 -8.69 4.13
C ILE A 16 12.48 -9.86 5.02
N CYS A 17 12.53 -9.62 6.32
CA CYS A 17 12.06 -10.51 7.38
C CYS A 17 10.97 -9.82 8.20
N ALA A 18 9.96 -10.53 8.66
CA ALA A 18 8.90 -9.98 9.52
C ALA A 18 9.36 -9.86 10.97
N LEU A 19 10.15 -10.82 11.46
CA LEU A 19 10.51 -10.95 12.87
C LEU A 19 12.01 -10.89 13.11
N ALA A 20 12.40 -10.47 14.32
CA ALA A 20 13.80 -10.45 14.75
C ALA A 20 14.46 -11.85 14.69
N THR A 21 13.72 -12.91 15.00
CA THR A 21 14.17 -14.31 14.90
C THR A 21 14.54 -14.68 13.46
N GLU A 22 13.76 -14.21 12.49
CA GLU A 22 13.98 -14.46 11.06
C GLU A 22 15.18 -13.64 10.54
N LYS A 23 15.25 -12.36 10.90
CA LYS A 23 16.42 -11.52 10.56
C LYS A 23 17.69 -12.08 11.18
N ALA A 24 17.66 -12.59 12.41
CA ALA A 24 18.80 -13.21 13.05
C ALA A 24 19.29 -14.45 12.30
N ALA A 25 18.37 -15.30 11.81
CA ALA A 25 18.71 -16.43 10.96
C ALA A 25 19.37 -15.98 9.65
N MET A 26 18.80 -15.00 8.96
CA MET A 26 19.39 -14.45 7.72
C MET A 26 20.77 -13.82 7.94
N MET A 27 20.95 -13.06 9.03
CA MET A 27 22.24 -12.46 9.38
C MET A 27 23.32 -13.51 9.65
N ALA A 28 22.94 -14.69 10.14
CA ALA A 28 23.86 -15.78 10.41
C ALA A 28 24.30 -16.53 9.14
N MET A 29 23.57 -16.37 8.03
CA MET A 29 23.91 -16.92 6.71
C MET A 29 24.93 -16.06 5.94
N LEU A 30 25.25 -14.86 6.44
CA LEU A 30 26.25 -13.99 5.85
C LEU A 30 27.66 -14.58 6.00
N ILE A 31 28.42 -14.61 4.91
CA ILE A 31 29.85 -14.93 4.92
C ILE A 31 30.65 -13.74 5.47
N GLU A 32 30.22 -12.51 5.12
CA GLU A 32 30.83 -11.25 5.58
C GLU A 32 29.71 -10.29 5.99
N THR A 33 29.87 -9.60 7.12
CA THR A 33 29.02 -8.45 7.49
C THR A 33 29.75 -7.17 7.12
N HIS A 34 29.08 -6.26 6.42
CA HIS A 34 29.65 -5.00 5.97
C HIS A 34 29.31 -3.85 6.94
N PRO A 35 30.13 -2.79 7.00
CA PRO A 35 29.80 -1.57 7.73
C PRO A 35 28.50 -0.94 7.23
N LYS A 36 27.79 -0.26 8.12
CA LYS A 36 26.58 0.48 7.76
C LYS A 36 26.91 1.62 6.79
N LEU A 37 26.03 1.83 5.82
CA LEU A 37 26.03 3.00 4.96
C LEU A 37 25.16 4.10 5.56
N LYS A 38 25.38 5.35 5.12
CA LYS A 38 24.55 6.49 5.52
C LYS A 38 23.15 6.29 4.94
N LYS A 39 22.12 6.40 5.79
CA LYS A 39 20.72 6.31 5.36
C LYS A 39 20.35 7.48 4.46
N GLU A 40 19.53 7.22 3.45
CA GLU A 40 18.89 8.27 2.66
C GLU A 40 17.85 9.02 3.48
N LYS A 41 17.61 10.29 3.14
CA LYS A 41 16.65 11.12 3.88
C LYS A 41 15.22 10.57 3.72
N GLY A 42 14.54 10.34 4.83
CA GLY A 42 13.16 9.83 4.86
C GLY A 42 13.04 8.31 4.81
N ASP A 43 14.17 7.58 4.80
CA ASP A 43 14.19 6.13 5.04
C ASP A 43 14.44 5.85 6.53
N GLU A 44 13.44 5.26 7.19
CA GLU A 44 13.49 4.94 8.62
C GLU A 44 13.97 3.52 8.92
N ASN A 45 14.14 2.67 7.88
CA ASN A 45 14.52 1.28 8.05
C ASN A 45 15.91 1.11 8.67
N GLU A 46 16.10 -0.02 9.34
CA GLU A 46 17.40 -0.44 9.84
C GLU A 46 17.96 -1.63 9.06
N TYR A 47 19.02 -1.36 8.30
CA TYR A 47 19.63 -2.34 7.41
C TYR A 47 20.81 -3.08 8.05
N THR A 48 20.92 -4.35 7.69
CA THR A 48 22.15 -5.12 7.82
C THR A 48 22.68 -5.41 6.43
N LEU A 49 23.93 -5.01 6.20
CA LEU A 49 24.62 -5.18 4.93
C LEU A 49 25.61 -6.34 5.04
N GLY A 50 25.70 -7.17 4.02
CA GLY A 50 26.63 -8.28 4.04
C GLY A 50 26.73 -9.00 2.71
N LYS A 51 27.38 -10.16 2.75
CA LYS A 51 27.64 -10.99 1.57
C LYS A 51 27.14 -12.42 1.74
N ILE A 52 26.45 -12.93 0.73
CA ILE A 52 26.06 -14.34 0.60
C ILE A 52 26.59 -14.86 -0.73
N GLY A 53 27.42 -15.90 -0.69
CA GLY A 53 28.11 -16.41 -1.87
C GLY A 53 28.90 -15.31 -2.55
N VAL A 54 28.55 -15.01 -3.80
CA VAL A 54 29.15 -13.91 -4.57
C VAL A 54 28.44 -12.57 -4.35
N HIS A 55 27.21 -12.54 -3.84
CA HIS A 55 26.32 -11.38 -3.84
C HIS A 55 26.41 -10.53 -2.59
N ASP A 56 26.37 -9.21 -2.76
CA ASP A 56 26.19 -8.27 -1.66
C ASP A 56 24.67 -8.03 -1.47
N VAL A 57 24.19 -8.24 -0.25
CA VAL A 57 22.77 -8.25 0.11
C VAL A 57 22.45 -7.21 1.18
N VAL A 58 21.25 -6.63 1.10
CA VAL A 58 20.70 -5.75 2.14
C VAL A 58 19.53 -6.42 2.84
N ILE A 59 19.60 -6.53 4.17
CA ILE A 59 18.59 -7.21 5.00
C ILE A 59 17.88 -6.19 5.88
N ALA A 60 16.55 -6.13 5.79
CA ALA A 60 15.69 -5.36 6.68
C ALA A 60 14.76 -6.27 7.49
N CYS A 61 14.27 -5.75 8.62
CA CYS A 61 13.19 -6.36 9.38
C CYS A 61 12.06 -5.35 9.51
N LEU A 62 10.83 -5.84 9.57
CA LEU A 62 9.69 -5.01 9.93
C LEU A 62 9.89 -4.39 11.33
N PRO A 63 9.30 -3.20 11.59
CA PRO A 63 9.37 -2.56 12.89
C PRO A 63 8.83 -3.46 14.01
N ALA A 64 9.37 -3.32 15.22
CA ALA A 64 8.96 -4.14 16.36
C ALA A 64 7.45 -4.00 16.64
N GLY A 65 6.75 -5.13 16.72
CA GLY A 65 5.30 -5.18 16.97
C GLY A 65 4.44 -4.93 15.73
N MET A 66 5.03 -4.78 14.55
CA MET A 66 4.31 -4.59 13.28
C MET A 66 4.51 -5.81 12.37
N THR A 67 3.41 -6.37 11.88
CA THR A 67 3.35 -7.45 10.88
C THR A 67 2.26 -7.12 9.86
N GLY A 68 2.16 -7.89 8.78
CA GLY A 68 1.14 -7.66 7.76
C GLY A 68 1.64 -6.95 6.49
N ASN A 69 0.74 -6.82 5.52
CA ASN A 69 1.05 -6.31 4.18
C ASN A 69 1.54 -4.85 4.19
N GLY A 70 0.92 -3.98 5.00
CA GLY A 70 1.23 -2.55 5.06
C GLY A 70 2.67 -2.27 5.54
N PRO A 71 3.07 -2.75 6.73
CA PRO A 71 4.45 -2.61 7.21
C PRO A 71 5.49 -3.20 6.24
N ALA A 72 5.21 -4.36 5.64
CA ALA A 72 6.09 -4.98 4.65
C ALA A 72 6.29 -4.09 3.42
N ALA A 73 5.21 -3.50 2.89
CA ALA A 73 5.27 -2.60 1.74
C ALA A 73 6.09 -1.32 2.04
N ILE A 74 5.97 -0.76 3.25
CA ILE A 74 6.75 0.41 3.67
C ILE A 74 8.25 0.08 3.71
N VAL A 75 8.62 -1.02 4.37
CA VAL A 75 10.01 -1.48 4.44
C VAL A 75 10.58 -1.68 3.05
N ALA A 76 9.83 -2.32 2.15
CA ALA A 76 10.26 -2.54 0.78
C ALA A 76 10.47 -1.24 0.00
N LYS A 77 9.53 -0.29 0.09
CA LYS A 77 9.63 1.00 -0.63
C LYS A 77 10.80 1.84 -0.14
N ASP A 78 11.05 1.87 1.16
CA ASP A 78 12.19 2.58 1.72
C ASP A 78 13.52 1.89 1.34
N MET A 79 13.56 0.55 1.31
CA MET A 79 14.72 -0.20 0.80
C MET A 79 15.01 0.11 -0.66
N GLN A 80 13.98 0.15 -1.52
CA GLN A 80 14.12 0.51 -2.93
C GLN A 80 14.53 1.97 -3.14
N ARG A 81 14.25 2.85 -2.17
CA ARG A 81 14.70 4.24 -2.20
C ARG A 81 16.20 4.34 -1.93
N SER A 82 16.69 3.59 -0.95
CA SER A 82 18.11 3.63 -0.56
C SER A 82 19.01 2.77 -1.44
N PHE A 83 18.50 1.66 -1.96
CA PHE A 83 19.28 0.66 -2.68
C PHE A 83 18.65 0.34 -4.03
N PRO A 84 19.47 0.07 -5.07
CA PRO A 84 18.99 -0.16 -6.42
C PRO A 84 18.55 -1.62 -6.62
N ILE A 85 17.55 -2.04 -5.84
CA ILE A 85 17.10 -3.43 -5.76
C ILE A 85 16.57 -3.94 -7.10
N ARG A 86 17.05 -5.12 -7.51
CA ARG A 86 16.66 -5.84 -8.73
C ARG A 86 15.58 -6.88 -8.48
N PHE A 87 15.66 -7.55 -7.33
CA PHE A 87 14.64 -8.46 -6.83
C PHE A 87 14.76 -8.58 -5.31
N GLY A 88 13.65 -9.00 -4.71
CA GLY A 88 13.56 -9.25 -3.28
C GLY A 88 13.54 -10.74 -2.92
N LEU A 89 13.83 -11.03 -1.66
CA LEU A 89 13.45 -12.27 -0.98
C LEU A 89 12.63 -11.90 0.26
N MET A 90 11.47 -12.53 0.45
CA MET A 90 10.75 -12.48 1.72
C MET A 90 11.05 -13.78 2.46
N VAL A 91 11.86 -13.71 3.51
CA VAL A 91 12.34 -14.89 4.23
C VAL A 91 11.83 -14.85 5.66
N GLY A 92 11.09 -15.89 6.05
CA GLY A 92 10.55 -15.98 7.39
C GLY A 92 9.91 -17.31 7.69
N VAL A 93 9.02 -17.34 8.68
CA VAL A 93 8.25 -18.52 9.05
C VAL A 93 6.84 -18.47 8.48
N GLY A 94 6.19 -19.64 8.37
CA GLY A 94 4.80 -19.78 7.94
C GLY A 94 4.16 -21.04 8.51
N GLY A 95 2.84 -21.15 8.33
CA GLY A 95 2.06 -22.32 8.70
C GLY A 95 1.89 -23.26 7.51
N GLY A 96 2.26 -24.53 7.65
CA GLY A 96 2.18 -25.52 6.58
C GLY A 96 0.80 -26.15 6.44
N VAL A 97 0.42 -26.52 5.21
CA VAL A 97 -0.79 -27.29 4.95
C VAL A 97 -0.39 -28.70 4.57
N TRP A 98 -0.74 -29.66 5.41
CA TRP A 98 -0.46 -31.06 5.11
C TRP A 98 -1.47 -31.65 4.13
N SER A 99 -0.99 -32.49 3.22
CA SER A 99 -1.83 -33.35 2.38
C SER A 99 -1.17 -34.71 2.19
N LYS A 100 -1.90 -35.67 1.60
CA LYS A 100 -1.33 -36.98 1.27
C LYS A 100 -0.30 -36.92 0.13
N THR A 101 -0.38 -35.90 -0.73
CA THR A 101 0.57 -35.67 -1.82
C THR A 101 1.78 -34.87 -1.36
N ASP A 102 1.56 -33.96 -0.42
CA ASP A 102 2.54 -33.02 0.10
C ASP A 102 2.63 -33.20 1.62
N ASP A 103 3.50 -34.12 2.03
CA ASP A 103 3.77 -34.41 3.43
C ASP A 103 4.63 -33.30 4.06
N ILE A 104 4.08 -32.09 4.18
CA ILE A 104 4.74 -30.93 4.80
C ILE A 104 4.85 -31.14 6.31
N ARG A 105 6.04 -30.88 6.87
CA ARG A 105 6.33 -31.04 8.30
C ARG A 105 6.99 -29.82 8.91
N LEU A 106 6.93 -29.71 10.25
CA LEU A 106 7.60 -28.63 10.96
C LEU A 106 9.12 -28.67 10.72
N GLY A 107 9.70 -27.51 10.42
CA GLY A 107 11.10 -27.35 10.01
C GLY A 107 11.33 -27.44 8.49
N ASP A 108 10.38 -27.98 7.71
CA ASP A 108 10.48 -27.95 6.24
C ASP A 108 10.45 -26.52 5.70
N VAL A 109 10.81 -26.37 4.42
CA VAL A 109 10.75 -25.09 3.70
C VAL A 109 9.69 -25.17 2.62
N VAL A 110 8.80 -24.17 2.59
CA VAL A 110 7.89 -23.92 1.47
C VAL A 110 8.37 -22.70 0.71
N VAL A 111 8.42 -22.80 -0.62
CA VAL A 111 8.86 -21.74 -1.51
C VAL A 111 7.74 -21.39 -2.47
N SER A 112 7.45 -20.10 -2.63
CA SER A 112 6.39 -19.66 -3.54
C SER A 112 6.74 -20.01 -4.98
N GLN A 113 5.84 -20.72 -5.65
CA GLN A 113 5.97 -21.06 -7.05
C GLN A 113 4.65 -20.86 -7.79
N PRO A 114 4.65 -20.17 -8.95
CA PRO A 114 3.47 -20.06 -9.78
C PRO A 114 2.90 -21.45 -10.15
N THR A 115 1.64 -21.68 -9.80
CA THR A 115 0.90 -22.91 -10.15
C THR A 115 -0.57 -22.57 -10.43
N GLY A 116 -1.17 -23.28 -11.39
CA GLY A 116 -2.53 -23.02 -11.83
C GLY A 116 -2.69 -21.58 -12.35
N THR A 117 -3.61 -20.82 -11.74
CA THR A 117 -3.91 -19.43 -12.07
C THR A 117 -3.18 -18.40 -11.20
N HIS A 118 -2.32 -18.84 -10.28
CA HIS A 118 -1.68 -17.97 -9.28
C HIS A 118 -0.19 -17.74 -9.56
N GLY A 119 0.30 -16.54 -9.20
CA GLY A 119 1.70 -16.14 -9.32
C GLY A 119 2.64 -16.75 -8.26
N GLY A 120 2.15 -17.71 -7.45
CA GLY A 120 2.89 -18.31 -6.33
C GLY A 120 2.50 -17.74 -4.96
N VAL A 121 1.80 -16.61 -4.92
CA VAL A 121 1.19 -16.05 -3.71
C VAL A 121 -0.27 -15.72 -3.99
N VAL A 122 -1.13 -16.00 -3.02
CA VAL A 122 -2.57 -15.73 -3.09
C VAL A 122 -2.95 -14.86 -1.90
N GLN A 123 -3.45 -13.64 -2.15
CA GLN A 123 -4.05 -12.86 -1.07
C GLN A 123 -5.43 -13.45 -0.75
N TRP A 124 -5.50 -14.31 0.26
CA TRP A 124 -6.69 -15.13 0.52
C TRP A 124 -7.84 -14.35 1.17
N ASP A 125 -7.52 -13.24 1.83
CA ASP A 125 -8.46 -12.35 2.52
C ASP A 125 -8.91 -11.15 1.67
N PHE A 126 -8.49 -11.07 0.40
CA PHE A 126 -8.84 -9.97 -0.50
C PHE A 126 -9.91 -10.35 -1.51
N GLY A 127 -11.06 -9.69 -1.43
CA GLY A 127 -12.24 -10.07 -2.19
C GLY A 127 -13.42 -9.18 -1.94
N LYS A 128 -14.57 -9.64 -2.43
CA LYS A 128 -15.87 -8.98 -2.27
C LYS A 128 -16.81 -9.93 -1.57
N THR A 129 -17.53 -9.44 -0.58
CA THR A 129 -18.64 -10.20 0.01
C THR A 129 -19.86 -10.07 -0.90
N GLY A 130 -20.32 -11.18 -1.46
CA GLY A 130 -21.53 -11.26 -2.28
C GLY A 130 -22.80 -11.09 -1.46
N LYS A 131 -23.94 -10.93 -2.14
CA LYS A 131 -25.26 -10.68 -1.51
C LYS A 131 -25.71 -11.75 -0.52
N ASP A 132 -25.21 -12.98 -0.68
CA ASP A 132 -25.53 -14.12 0.18
C ASP A 132 -24.54 -14.27 1.36
N GLY A 133 -23.64 -13.30 1.58
CA GLY A 133 -22.57 -13.38 2.57
C GLY A 133 -21.35 -14.21 2.13
N ASN A 134 -21.38 -14.76 0.91
CA ASN A 134 -20.27 -15.53 0.36
C ASN A 134 -19.12 -14.60 -0.05
N PHE A 135 -17.97 -14.78 0.57
CA PHE A 135 -16.75 -14.09 0.18
C PHE A 135 -16.24 -14.65 -1.16
N GLN A 136 -16.12 -13.77 -2.16
CA GLN A 136 -15.50 -14.09 -3.43
C GLN A 136 -14.14 -13.40 -3.50
N ARG A 137 -13.07 -14.18 -3.48
CA ARG A 137 -11.71 -13.67 -3.69
C ARG A 137 -11.61 -12.97 -5.04
N THR A 138 -10.92 -11.83 -5.08
CA THR A 138 -10.68 -11.09 -6.33
C THR A 138 -9.20 -10.72 -6.47
N GLY A 139 -8.80 -10.30 -7.68
CA GLY A 139 -7.43 -9.90 -7.96
C GLY A 139 -6.45 -11.08 -8.13
N SER A 140 -5.23 -10.75 -8.49
CA SER A 140 -4.11 -11.67 -8.64
C SER A 140 -2.83 -10.90 -8.36
N LEU A 141 -1.91 -11.52 -7.63
CA LEU A 141 -0.58 -10.97 -7.38
C LEU A 141 0.39 -11.39 -8.47
N ASP A 142 1.38 -10.55 -8.72
CA ASP A 142 2.47 -10.84 -9.64
C ASP A 142 3.29 -12.08 -9.23
N LYS A 143 3.99 -12.64 -10.21
CA LYS A 143 4.92 -13.76 -10.01
C LYS A 143 6.36 -13.29 -9.76
N PRO A 144 7.20 -14.10 -9.10
CA PRO A 144 8.63 -13.81 -8.95
C PRO A 144 9.32 -13.52 -10.30
N PRO A 145 10.33 -12.64 -10.33
CA PRO A 145 11.15 -12.38 -11.51
C PRO A 145 11.72 -13.66 -12.15
N PRO A 146 11.88 -13.69 -13.49
CA PRO A 146 12.41 -14.87 -14.18
C PRO A 146 13.76 -15.39 -13.65
N VAL A 147 14.67 -14.50 -13.23
CA VAL A 147 15.96 -14.89 -12.62
C VAL A 147 15.77 -15.79 -11.40
N LEU A 148 14.78 -15.49 -10.54
CA LEU A 148 14.47 -16.30 -9.37
C LEU A 148 13.80 -17.62 -9.76
N LEU A 149 12.96 -17.62 -10.79
CA LEU A 149 12.28 -18.83 -11.27
C LEU A 149 13.25 -19.80 -11.99
N HIS A 150 14.23 -19.28 -12.74
CA HIS A 150 15.28 -20.09 -13.35
C HIS A 150 16.18 -20.72 -12.28
N ALA A 151 16.64 -19.93 -11.31
CA ALA A 151 17.40 -20.44 -10.18
C ALA A 151 16.62 -21.49 -9.38
N LEU A 152 15.30 -21.31 -9.22
CA LEU A 152 14.44 -22.30 -8.57
C LEU A 152 14.40 -23.63 -9.33
N GLU A 153 14.28 -23.58 -10.65
CA GLU A 153 14.24 -24.77 -11.51
C GLU A 153 15.60 -25.50 -11.56
N GLU A 154 16.70 -24.74 -11.61
CA GLU A 154 18.05 -25.32 -11.52
C GLU A 154 18.31 -25.95 -10.15
N LEU A 155 17.94 -25.28 -9.07
CA LEU A 155 18.06 -25.83 -7.72
C LEU A 155 17.24 -27.11 -7.57
N LYS A 156 16.03 -27.19 -8.12
CA LYS A 156 15.24 -28.43 -8.14
C LYS A 156 15.92 -29.54 -8.92
N THR A 157 16.48 -29.21 -10.08
CA THR A 157 17.23 -30.18 -10.90
C THR A 157 18.41 -30.72 -10.12
N PHE A 158 19.13 -29.85 -9.41
CA PHE A 158 20.22 -30.23 -8.52
C PHE A 158 19.73 -31.07 -7.33
N ASP A 159 18.60 -30.72 -6.72
CA ASP A 159 18.02 -31.48 -5.60
C ASP A 159 17.65 -32.92 -6.00
N ILE A 160 17.15 -33.12 -7.23
CA ILE A 160 16.83 -34.44 -7.78
C ILE A 160 18.08 -35.29 -8.02
N THR A 161 19.19 -34.66 -8.42
CA THR A 161 20.40 -35.35 -8.90
C THR A 161 21.43 -35.55 -7.79
N ASP A 162 21.81 -34.48 -7.11
CA ASP A 162 22.87 -34.44 -6.10
C ASP A 162 22.32 -34.20 -4.68
N GLY A 163 21.14 -33.56 -4.57
CA GLY A 163 20.49 -33.22 -3.31
C GLY A 163 20.95 -31.87 -2.75
N VAL A 164 20.00 -31.03 -2.35
CA VAL A 164 20.30 -29.74 -1.69
C VAL A 164 20.52 -29.99 -0.20
N ASN A 165 21.77 -29.77 0.25
CA ASN A 165 22.12 -29.96 1.65
C ASN A 165 21.95 -28.67 2.47
N LEU A 166 20.78 -28.48 3.07
CA LEU A 166 20.54 -27.36 4.00
C LEU A 166 21.32 -27.49 5.31
N GLU A 167 21.79 -28.69 5.69
CA GLU A 167 22.53 -28.90 6.95
C GLU A 167 23.89 -28.20 6.95
N GLU A 168 24.50 -27.99 5.78
CA GLU A 168 25.74 -27.22 5.66
C GLU A 168 25.51 -25.76 6.05
N SER A 169 24.47 -25.13 5.50
CA SER A 169 24.08 -23.75 5.85
C SER A 169 23.68 -23.63 7.33
N LEU A 170 22.99 -24.64 7.88
CA LEU A 170 22.66 -24.67 9.32
C LEU A 170 23.92 -24.81 10.20
N SER A 171 24.89 -25.60 9.76
CA SER A 171 26.18 -25.74 10.45
C SER A 171 26.97 -24.42 10.40
N LEU A 172 26.99 -23.75 9.25
CA LEU A 172 27.60 -22.43 9.07
C LEU A 172 26.96 -21.39 10.01
N MET A 173 25.63 -21.39 10.15
CA MET A 173 24.94 -20.51 11.10
C MET A 173 25.47 -20.69 12.53
N VAL A 174 25.61 -21.94 13.00
CA VAL A 174 26.12 -22.22 14.34
C VAL A 174 27.59 -21.80 14.47
N GLN A 175 28.41 -22.00 13.43
CA GLN A 175 29.80 -21.55 13.41
C GLN A 175 29.90 -20.02 13.48
N ASN A 176 29.11 -19.31 12.67
CA ASN A 176 29.09 -17.85 12.61
C ASN A 176 28.51 -17.23 13.89
N LYS A 177 27.51 -17.88 14.50
CA LYS A 177 26.79 -17.41 15.68
C LYS A 177 26.58 -18.55 16.69
N PRO A 178 27.60 -18.92 17.48
CA PRO A 178 27.54 -20.08 18.40
C PRO A 178 26.37 -20.07 19.38
N ARG A 179 25.90 -18.89 19.81
CA ARG A 179 24.73 -18.74 20.70
C ARG A 179 23.44 -19.29 20.07
N MET A 180 23.32 -19.28 18.75
CA MET A 180 22.12 -19.73 18.05
C MET A 180 21.97 -21.26 18.05
N GLY A 181 23.06 -22.02 18.22
CA GLY A 181 23.01 -23.50 18.23
C GLY A 181 22.17 -24.10 19.36
N GLN A 182 21.80 -23.31 20.38
CA GLN A 182 20.93 -23.75 21.46
C GLN A 182 19.45 -23.72 21.07
N THR A 183 19.03 -22.74 20.26
CA THR A 183 17.62 -22.44 19.98
C THR A 183 17.22 -22.68 18.53
N TYR A 184 18.11 -22.49 17.56
CA TYR A 184 17.87 -22.65 16.12
C TYR A 184 18.23 -24.08 15.65
N ARG A 185 17.80 -25.09 16.40
CA ARG A 185 18.12 -26.50 16.14
C ARG A 185 16.85 -27.32 15.92
N TYR A 186 16.98 -28.44 15.22
CA TYR A 186 15.89 -29.38 15.02
C TYR A 186 15.29 -29.80 16.37
N GLN A 187 13.96 -29.76 16.48
CA GLN A 187 13.26 -30.03 17.75
C GLN A 187 12.95 -31.51 17.98
N GLY A 188 13.21 -32.38 17.00
CA GLY A 188 12.91 -33.82 17.10
C GLY A 188 11.56 -34.18 16.48
N ALA A 189 11.45 -35.43 16.00
CA ALA A 189 10.25 -35.91 15.32
C ALA A 189 9.02 -35.98 16.24
N ASP A 190 9.23 -36.22 17.55
CA ASP A 190 8.14 -36.32 18.53
C ASP A 190 7.43 -34.97 18.79
N HIS A 191 8.11 -33.86 18.44
CA HIS A 191 7.58 -32.51 18.54
C HIS A 191 6.91 -32.03 17.23
N ASP A 192 6.92 -32.86 16.19
CA ASP A 192 6.22 -32.61 14.93
C ASP A 192 4.78 -33.18 14.99
N GLN A 193 3.91 -32.43 15.67
CA GLN A 193 2.56 -32.85 16.02
C GLN A 193 1.52 -32.18 15.11
N LEU A 194 0.94 -32.96 14.19
CA LEU A 194 -0.19 -32.56 13.36
C LEU A 194 -1.45 -33.22 13.88
N PHE A 195 -2.40 -32.43 14.36
CA PHE A 195 -3.71 -32.90 14.79
C PHE A 195 -4.73 -32.85 13.64
N GLU A 196 -5.81 -33.61 13.77
CA GLU A 196 -6.95 -33.56 12.85
C GLU A 196 -7.51 -32.13 12.77
N ALA A 197 -7.86 -31.68 11.56
CA ALA A 197 -8.33 -30.31 11.32
C ALA A 197 -9.61 -29.92 12.08
N THR A 198 -10.38 -30.90 12.51
CA THR A 198 -11.63 -30.74 13.28
C THR A 198 -11.41 -30.69 14.79
N TYR A 199 -10.18 -30.93 15.25
CA TYR A 199 -9.84 -30.83 16.66
C TYR A 199 -9.36 -29.41 16.93
N ASP A 200 -10.06 -28.71 17.83
CA ASP A 200 -9.64 -27.40 18.29
C ASP A 200 -8.88 -27.52 19.60
N HIS A 201 -7.76 -26.80 19.68
CA HIS A 201 -6.96 -26.71 20.88
C HIS A 201 -7.70 -25.95 21.99
N GLU A 202 -7.96 -26.59 23.12
CA GLU A 202 -8.68 -26.00 24.26
C GLU A 202 -7.74 -25.40 25.34
N GLY A 203 -6.43 -25.61 25.23
CA GLY A 203 -5.43 -25.24 26.25
C GLY A 203 -4.61 -23.96 25.96
N ASP A 204 -3.62 -23.70 26.82
CA ASP A 204 -2.67 -22.58 26.70
C ASP A 204 -1.63 -22.79 25.56
N GLU A 205 -0.48 -22.09 25.57
CA GLU A 205 0.52 -22.07 24.46
C GLU A 205 1.18 -23.43 24.07
N THR A 206 0.78 -24.57 24.65
CA THR A 206 1.38 -25.90 24.41
C THR A 206 0.33 -26.99 24.17
N CYS A 207 0.71 -28.06 23.48
CA CYS A 207 -0.17 -29.19 23.17
C CYS A 207 -0.06 -30.36 24.17
N ASP A 208 0.52 -30.14 25.36
CA ASP A 208 0.75 -31.21 26.35
C ASP A 208 -0.57 -31.81 26.88
N GLY A 209 -1.65 -31.04 26.85
CA GLY A 209 -3.00 -31.46 27.26
C GLY A 209 -3.89 -31.97 26.11
N CYS A 210 -3.38 -32.01 24.88
CA CYS A 210 -4.16 -32.42 23.71
C CYS A 210 -4.41 -33.94 23.68
N ASP A 211 -5.51 -34.36 23.06
CA ASP A 211 -5.76 -35.79 22.82
C ASP A 211 -4.87 -36.30 21.67
N PHE A 212 -3.75 -36.93 22.04
CA PHE A 212 -2.80 -37.53 21.10
C PHE A 212 -3.41 -38.62 20.20
N LYS A 213 -4.62 -39.12 20.49
CA LYS A 213 -5.33 -40.03 19.57
C LYS A 213 -5.81 -39.33 18.30
N LEU A 214 -5.96 -38.01 18.34
CA LEU A 214 -6.35 -37.17 17.21
C LEU A 214 -5.13 -36.70 16.40
N LEU A 215 -3.95 -37.25 16.66
CA LEU A 215 -2.78 -37.04 15.79
C LEU A 215 -2.96 -37.75 14.45
N VAL A 216 -2.73 -37.00 13.38
CA VAL A 216 -2.70 -37.52 12.01
C VAL A 216 -1.54 -38.51 11.89
N GLN A 217 -1.88 -39.76 11.56
CA GLN A 217 -0.89 -40.81 11.37
C GLN A 217 -0.10 -40.58 10.08
N ARG A 218 1.21 -40.39 10.22
CA ARG A 218 2.14 -40.15 9.11
C ARG A 218 3.32 -41.12 9.20
N PRO A 219 3.79 -41.71 8.08
CA PRO A 219 4.97 -42.58 8.09
C PRO A 219 6.20 -41.86 8.67
N ALA A 220 7.09 -42.58 9.35
CA ALA A 220 8.36 -41.99 9.77
C ALA A 220 9.20 -41.61 8.54
N ARG A 221 9.84 -40.43 8.55
CA ARG A 221 10.82 -40.07 7.52
C ARG A 221 12.13 -40.81 7.77
N GLU A 222 12.77 -41.25 6.69
CA GLU A 222 14.08 -41.90 6.77
C GLU A 222 15.19 -40.94 7.25
N LYS A 223 15.05 -39.64 6.96
CA LYS A 223 16.00 -38.58 7.33
C LYS A 223 15.28 -37.46 8.07
N SER A 224 15.96 -36.88 9.05
CA SER A 224 15.51 -35.70 9.80
C SER A 224 15.74 -34.37 9.07
N ALA A 225 16.45 -34.40 7.94
CA ALA A 225 16.73 -33.21 7.16
C ALA A 225 15.41 -32.55 6.66
N PRO A 226 15.34 -31.22 6.69
CA PRO A 226 14.16 -30.49 6.19
C PRO A 226 14.00 -30.72 4.69
N ARG A 227 12.75 -30.91 4.24
CA ARG A 227 12.40 -31.02 2.82
C ARG A 227 11.98 -29.66 2.26
N ILE A 228 12.13 -29.51 0.95
CA ILE A 228 11.72 -28.30 0.22
C ILE A 228 10.44 -28.62 -0.56
N HIS A 229 9.44 -27.77 -0.41
CA HIS A 229 8.15 -27.88 -1.08
C HIS A 229 7.89 -26.62 -1.90
N TYR A 230 7.26 -26.78 -3.06
CA TYR A 230 7.06 -25.69 -4.02
C TYR A 230 5.60 -25.57 -4.39
N GLY A 231 4.99 -24.41 -4.17
CA GLY A 231 3.57 -24.22 -4.45
C GLY A 231 3.08 -22.82 -4.11
N ASN A 232 1.76 -22.63 -4.17
CA ASN A 232 1.16 -21.35 -3.82
C ASN A 232 1.17 -21.14 -2.30
N ILE A 233 1.44 -19.91 -1.87
CA ILE A 233 1.40 -19.49 -0.47
C ILE A 233 0.23 -18.51 -0.28
N ALA A 234 -0.64 -18.78 0.69
CA ALA A 234 -1.69 -17.86 1.11
C ALA A 234 -1.10 -16.75 2.00
N SER A 235 -1.37 -15.51 1.62
CA SER A 235 -0.97 -14.29 2.31
C SER A 235 -2.19 -13.48 2.76
N GLY A 236 -2.18 -12.89 3.95
CA GLY A 236 -3.26 -12.04 4.43
C GLY A 236 -2.94 -11.33 5.74
N ASN A 237 -3.74 -10.34 6.13
CA ASN A 237 -3.56 -9.63 7.40
C ASN A 237 -4.15 -10.40 8.60
N GLU A 238 -4.85 -11.51 8.36
CA GLU A 238 -5.39 -12.39 9.40
C GLU A 238 -4.49 -13.59 9.69
N VAL A 239 -4.26 -13.89 10.97
CA VAL A 239 -3.55 -15.10 11.39
C VAL A 239 -4.49 -16.30 11.25
N MET A 240 -4.19 -17.23 10.33
CA MET A 240 -4.93 -18.48 10.23
C MET A 240 -4.69 -19.37 11.45
N LYS A 241 -5.75 -19.59 12.26
CA LYS A 241 -5.76 -20.43 13.47
C LYS A 241 -6.89 -21.47 13.49
N HIS A 242 -7.50 -21.77 12.35
CA HIS A 242 -8.67 -22.65 12.29
C HIS A 242 -8.50 -23.71 11.20
N GLY A 243 -8.32 -24.97 11.60
CA GLY A 243 -7.92 -26.07 10.71
C GLY A 243 -8.90 -26.34 9.58
N ILE A 244 -10.21 -26.29 9.84
CA ILE A 244 -11.25 -26.47 8.81
C ILE A 244 -11.21 -25.34 7.78
N THR A 245 -11.02 -24.09 8.22
CA THR A 245 -10.94 -22.93 7.32
C THR A 245 -9.67 -23.00 6.47
N ARG A 246 -8.54 -23.34 7.08
CA ARG A 246 -7.27 -23.60 6.40
C ARG A 246 -7.45 -24.63 5.29
N ASP A 247 -8.01 -25.80 5.60
CA ASP A 247 -8.18 -26.89 4.63
C ASP A 247 -9.14 -26.51 3.49
N ARG A 248 -10.18 -25.72 3.79
CA ARG A 248 -11.09 -25.20 2.78
C ARG A 248 -10.36 -24.28 1.80
N ILE A 249 -9.65 -23.27 2.31
CA ILE A 249 -8.90 -22.31 1.48
C ILE A 249 -7.79 -23.03 0.70
N ALA A 250 -7.08 -23.96 1.34
CA ALA A 250 -6.06 -24.76 0.66
C ALA A 250 -6.61 -25.53 -0.54
N ARG A 251 -7.82 -26.09 -0.40
CA ARG A 251 -8.49 -26.79 -1.50
C ARG A 251 -9.00 -25.86 -2.60
N GLU A 252 -9.55 -24.72 -2.20
CA GLU A 252 -10.14 -23.73 -3.12
C GLU A 252 -9.06 -23.00 -3.96
N GLU A 253 -7.96 -22.62 -3.32
CA GLU A 253 -6.90 -21.78 -3.93
C GLU A 253 -5.61 -22.57 -4.25
N GLY A 254 -5.56 -23.86 -3.91
CA GLY A 254 -4.38 -24.70 -4.15
C GLY A 254 -3.14 -24.24 -3.38
N VAL A 255 -3.31 -23.68 -2.18
CA VAL A 255 -2.21 -23.18 -1.33
C VAL A 255 -1.71 -24.26 -0.38
N ILE A 256 -0.40 -24.26 -0.13
CA ILE A 256 0.28 -25.24 0.74
C ILE A 256 0.92 -24.61 1.99
N CYS A 257 0.84 -23.29 2.14
CA CYS A 257 1.39 -22.55 3.26
C CYS A 257 0.60 -21.26 3.51
N PHE A 258 0.55 -20.80 4.76
CA PHE A 258 -0.04 -19.52 5.18
C PHE A 258 1.02 -18.62 5.83
N GLU A 259 1.02 -17.34 5.49
CA GLU A 259 1.83 -16.27 6.08
C GLU A 259 1.12 -14.91 5.95
N MET A 260 1.75 -13.80 6.37
CA MET A 260 1.03 -12.54 6.57
C MET A 260 1.56 -11.30 5.84
N GLU A 261 2.67 -11.39 5.11
CA GLU A 261 3.35 -10.18 4.58
C GLU A 261 3.42 -10.12 3.06
N ALA A 262 3.53 -11.27 2.39
CA ALA A 262 3.96 -11.32 1.01
C ALA A 262 3.00 -10.63 0.03
N ALA A 263 1.69 -10.58 0.32
CA ALA A 263 0.73 -9.87 -0.53
C ALA A 263 1.04 -8.37 -0.64
N GLY A 264 1.64 -7.76 0.39
CA GLY A 264 2.12 -6.38 0.33
C GLY A 264 3.37 -6.18 -0.55
N LEU A 265 4.04 -7.26 -0.97
CA LEU A 265 5.34 -7.22 -1.62
C LEU A 265 5.31 -7.63 -3.10
N MET A 266 4.49 -8.61 -3.49
CA MET A 266 4.61 -9.27 -4.79
C MET A 266 4.57 -8.33 -5.99
N ASP A 267 3.67 -7.35 -5.99
CA ASP A 267 3.48 -6.42 -7.12
C ASP A 267 4.54 -5.32 -7.22
N ASN A 268 5.23 -5.01 -6.12
CA ASN A 268 6.06 -3.80 -6.01
C ASN A 268 7.52 -4.08 -5.63
N PHE A 269 7.78 -5.12 -4.86
CA PHE A 269 9.12 -5.55 -4.44
C PHE A 269 9.60 -6.77 -5.23
N ARG A 270 8.70 -7.42 -5.98
CA ARG A 270 8.98 -8.53 -6.90
C ARG A 270 9.94 -9.55 -6.27
N CYS A 271 9.43 -10.32 -5.32
CA CYS A 271 10.23 -11.23 -4.52
C CYS A 271 9.86 -12.70 -4.69
N LEU A 272 10.78 -13.58 -4.31
CA LEU A 272 10.46 -14.97 -3.97
C LEU A 272 10.16 -15.05 -2.48
N VAL A 273 9.12 -15.81 -2.11
CA VAL A 273 8.71 -15.99 -0.71
C VAL A 273 9.19 -17.34 -0.24
N ILE A 274 9.93 -17.35 0.87
CA ILE A 274 10.57 -18.54 1.43
C ILE A 274 10.13 -18.65 2.90
N ARG A 275 9.35 -19.68 3.20
CA ARG A 275 8.77 -19.89 4.53
C ARG A 275 9.24 -21.20 5.14
N GLY A 276 9.91 -21.10 6.28
CA GLY A 276 10.15 -22.25 7.14
C GLY A 276 8.88 -22.57 7.93
N ILE A 277 8.50 -23.84 7.99
CA ILE A 277 7.24 -24.23 8.59
C ILE A 277 7.37 -24.34 10.11
N CYS A 278 6.67 -23.46 10.85
CA CYS A 278 6.72 -23.42 12.32
C CYS A 278 5.43 -23.87 13.00
N ASP A 279 4.32 -23.94 12.26
CA ASP A 279 3.03 -24.46 12.72
C ASP A 279 2.23 -25.02 11.54
N TYR A 280 1.02 -25.51 11.78
CA TYR A 280 0.12 -26.06 10.76
C TYR A 280 -1.05 -25.14 10.40
N ALA A 281 -0.96 -23.83 10.69
CA ALA A 281 -2.02 -22.86 10.44
C ALA A 281 -3.38 -23.25 11.05
N ASP A 282 -3.37 -23.83 12.25
CA ASP A 282 -4.56 -24.15 13.05
C ASP A 282 -4.43 -23.64 14.48
N SER A 283 -5.26 -24.15 15.39
CA SER A 283 -5.31 -23.76 16.79
C SER A 283 -4.16 -24.35 17.63
N HIS A 284 -3.42 -25.35 17.13
CA HIS A 284 -2.35 -26.07 17.85
C HIS A 284 -0.97 -25.41 17.72
N LYS A 285 -0.93 -24.08 17.56
CA LYS A 285 0.34 -23.37 17.35
C LYS A 285 1.21 -23.39 18.60
N ASN A 286 2.48 -23.74 18.43
CA ASN A 286 3.51 -23.60 19.45
C ASN A 286 4.74 -22.88 18.88
N LYS A 287 5.54 -22.26 19.76
CA LYS A 287 6.67 -21.41 19.33
C LYS A 287 8.00 -22.14 19.24
N ILE A 288 8.08 -23.42 19.65
CA ILE A 288 9.36 -24.15 19.77
C ILE A 288 10.05 -24.34 18.40
N TRP A 289 9.27 -24.43 17.33
CA TRP A 289 9.78 -24.61 15.97
C TRP A 289 10.19 -23.30 15.28
N GLN A 290 9.71 -22.14 15.74
CA GLN A 290 9.94 -20.87 15.05
C GLN A 290 11.42 -20.56 14.78
N PRO A 291 12.36 -20.71 15.74
CA PRO A 291 13.77 -20.44 15.46
C PRO A 291 14.36 -21.41 14.44
N TYR A 292 14.06 -22.70 14.53
CA TYR A 292 14.57 -23.68 13.58
C TYR A 292 13.98 -23.50 12.18
N ALA A 293 12.68 -23.25 12.08
CA ALA A 293 12.01 -22.93 10.83
C ALA A 293 12.60 -21.67 10.17
N ALA A 294 12.87 -20.61 10.94
CA ALA A 294 13.57 -19.44 10.44
C ALA A 294 14.97 -19.78 9.90
N ALA A 295 15.69 -20.69 10.58
CA ALA A 295 17.01 -21.16 10.14
C ALA A 295 16.94 -21.93 8.83
N THR A 296 15.95 -22.82 8.66
CA THR A 296 15.81 -23.62 7.43
C THR A 296 15.39 -22.76 6.23
N ALA A 297 14.51 -21.78 6.45
CA ALA A 297 14.17 -20.77 5.45
C ALA A 297 15.39 -19.96 5.00
N ALA A 298 16.19 -19.47 5.97
CA ALA A 298 17.41 -18.73 5.70
C ALA A 298 18.48 -19.57 5.00
N ALA A 299 18.60 -20.85 5.38
CA ALA A 299 19.50 -21.80 4.75
C ALA A 299 19.13 -22.03 3.28
N PHE A 300 17.83 -22.15 2.97
CA PHE A 300 17.35 -22.26 1.60
C PHE A 300 17.61 -20.96 0.82
N ALA A 301 17.33 -19.79 1.40
CA ALA A 301 17.60 -18.50 0.76
C ALA A 301 19.09 -18.36 0.40
N ARG A 302 20.00 -18.80 1.27
CA ARG A 302 21.43 -18.88 0.97
C ARG A 302 21.73 -19.81 -0.20
N ALA A 303 21.22 -21.04 -0.17
CA ALA A 303 21.45 -22.03 -1.21
C ALA A 303 20.94 -21.54 -2.58
N LEU A 304 19.76 -20.93 -2.63
CA LEU A 304 19.19 -20.35 -3.85
C LEU A 304 20.10 -19.31 -4.50
N LEU A 305 20.74 -18.44 -3.69
CA LEU A 305 21.61 -17.38 -4.21
C LEU A 305 22.89 -17.93 -4.86
N ASP A 306 23.30 -19.17 -4.53
CA ASP A 306 24.44 -19.83 -5.18
C ASP A 306 24.11 -20.30 -6.61
N PHE A 307 22.81 -20.37 -6.98
CA PHE A 307 22.33 -20.67 -8.34
C PHE A 307 22.02 -19.40 -9.15
N ILE A 308 22.46 -18.23 -8.69
CA ILE A 308 22.27 -16.97 -9.41
C ILE A 308 23.64 -16.34 -9.66
N ASP A 309 23.97 -16.08 -10.92
CA ASP A 309 25.20 -15.38 -11.25
C ASP A 309 25.08 -13.87 -11.04
N LYS A 310 26.19 -13.21 -10.64
CA LYS A 310 26.23 -11.73 -10.53
C LYS A 310 25.72 -11.02 -11.78
N GLN A 311 26.07 -11.54 -12.95
CA GLN A 311 25.68 -10.94 -14.22
C GLN A 311 24.17 -11.01 -14.44
N GLU A 312 23.50 -12.06 -13.95
CA GLU A 312 22.05 -12.21 -14.05
C GLU A 312 21.32 -11.23 -13.14
N VAL A 313 21.85 -10.98 -11.94
CA VAL A 313 21.36 -9.91 -11.05
C VAL A 313 21.43 -8.56 -11.76
N THR A 314 22.58 -8.21 -12.34
CA THR A 314 22.76 -6.91 -13.03
C THR A 314 21.91 -6.78 -14.29
N LYS A 315 21.69 -7.88 -15.03
CA LYS A 315 20.80 -7.92 -16.22
C LYS A 315 19.32 -7.87 -15.85
N THR A 316 18.96 -8.26 -14.63
CA THR A 316 17.58 -8.16 -14.17
C THR A 316 17.16 -6.69 -14.18
N PRO A 317 16.03 -6.34 -14.82
CA PRO A 317 15.54 -4.97 -14.80
C PRO A 317 15.43 -4.48 -13.35
N PHE A 318 15.75 -3.21 -13.10
CA PHE A 318 15.48 -2.62 -11.79
C PHE A 318 14.01 -2.85 -11.47
N ILE A 319 13.70 -2.95 -10.18
CA ILE A 319 12.33 -2.77 -9.75
C ILE A 319 12.03 -1.26 -9.92
N ALA A 320 11.78 -0.86 -11.15
CA ALA A 320 11.37 0.49 -11.46
C ALA A 320 9.97 0.72 -10.85
N PRO A 321 9.65 1.93 -10.38
CA PRO A 321 8.25 2.35 -10.40
C PRO A 321 7.72 2.10 -11.82
N PRO A 322 6.49 1.59 -11.98
CA PRO A 322 6.03 1.02 -13.25
C PRO A 322 6.29 1.98 -14.41
N GLN A 323 7.24 1.61 -15.28
CA GLN A 323 7.50 2.34 -16.52
C GLN A 323 6.41 1.97 -17.51
N ALA A 324 5.74 2.98 -18.06
CA ALA A 324 4.87 2.82 -19.21
C ALA A 324 5.70 2.30 -20.38
N SER A 325 5.47 1.06 -20.81
CA SER A 325 6.00 0.53 -22.05
C SER A 325 5.56 1.44 -23.21
N SER A 326 6.53 2.01 -23.91
CA SER A 326 6.32 2.78 -25.13
C SER A 326 5.75 1.86 -26.21
N PRO A 327 4.70 2.26 -26.97
CA PRO A 327 4.29 1.49 -28.12
C PRO A 327 5.31 1.71 -29.25
N SER A 328 5.96 0.64 -29.68
CA SER A 328 6.71 0.62 -30.93
C SER A 328 5.77 0.95 -32.09
N HIS A 329 6.11 2.00 -32.83
CA HIS A 329 5.44 2.39 -34.06
C HIS A 329 5.55 1.31 -35.13
N GLU A 330 4.44 0.64 -35.43
CA GLU A 330 4.13 0.26 -36.81
C GLU A 330 2.63 0.46 -37.03
N ALA A 331 2.31 1.56 -37.71
CA ALA A 331 0.95 1.88 -38.11
C ALA A 331 0.57 0.99 -39.30
N THR A 332 -0.30 0.01 -39.06
CA THR A 332 -1.16 -0.54 -40.12
C THR A 332 -2.61 -0.41 -39.69
N SER A 333 -3.39 0.17 -40.59
CA SER A 333 -4.79 0.56 -40.42
C SER A 333 -5.73 -0.66 -40.43
N ILE A 334 -6.95 -0.44 -39.92
CA ILE A 334 -8.17 -1.30 -39.96
C ILE A 334 -8.21 -2.29 -38.79
N SER A 335 -9.24 -2.41 -37.94
CA SER A 335 -10.62 -1.91 -37.93
C SER A 335 -11.09 -1.72 -36.48
N LYS A 336 -11.95 -0.71 -36.26
CA LYS A 336 -12.82 -0.57 -35.09
C LYS A 336 -13.50 -1.91 -34.79
N HIS A 337 -13.28 -2.50 -33.63
CA HIS A 337 -14.23 -3.25 -32.80
C HIS A 337 -13.44 -3.87 -31.64
N ASN A 338 -13.47 -3.20 -30.48
CA ASN A 338 -13.45 -3.82 -29.15
C ASN A 338 -13.77 -2.72 -28.13
N MET A 339 -15.00 -2.73 -27.62
CA MET A 339 -15.41 -1.94 -26.46
C MET A 339 -14.77 -2.55 -25.22
N ALA A 340 -13.59 -2.04 -24.83
CA ALA A 340 -13.15 -2.11 -23.44
C ALA A 340 -13.92 -1.04 -22.65
N THR A 341 -14.62 -1.44 -21.61
CA THR A 341 -15.35 -0.54 -20.72
C THR A 341 -14.37 0.39 -20.00
N ASN A 342 -14.31 1.66 -20.40
CA ASN A 342 -13.68 2.75 -19.65
C ASN A 342 -14.40 2.92 -18.30
N MET A 343 -13.91 2.29 -17.23
CA MET A 343 -14.33 2.65 -15.87
C MET A 343 -13.42 3.76 -15.36
N GLU A 344 -14.03 4.81 -14.81
CA GLU A 344 -13.32 5.92 -14.16
C GLU A 344 -12.67 5.47 -12.84
N PRO A 345 -11.41 5.85 -12.55
CA PRO A 345 -10.77 5.64 -11.26
C PRO A 345 -11.61 6.16 -10.07
N LEU A 346 -11.62 5.41 -8.96
CA LEU A 346 -12.54 5.63 -7.84
C LEU A 346 -12.33 6.97 -7.13
N ASP A 347 -11.09 7.46 -7.10
CA ASP A 347 -10.74 8.77 -6.54
C ASP A 347 -11.30 9.93 -7.38
N LEU A 348 -11.30 9.81 -8.71
CA LEU A 348 -11.89 10.79 -9.62
C LEU A 348 -13.41 10.76 -9.53
N ALA A 349 -13.98 9.56 -9.43
CA ALA A 349 -15.41 9.37 -9.20
C ALA A 349 -15.82 9.98 -7.84
N TYR A 350 -15.03 9.80 -6.79
CA TYR A 350 -15.28 10.39 -5.48
C TYR A 350 -15.20 11.92 -5.50
N ALA A 351 -14.11 12.47 -6.05
CA ALA A 351 -13.93 13.92 -6.17
C ALA A 351 -15.08 14.57 -6.94
N ARG A 352 -15.55 13.92 -8.03
CA ARG A 352 -16.71 14.36 -8.79
C ARG A 352 -18.00 14.32 -7.99
N SER A 353 -18.26 13.21 -7.31
CA SER A 353 -19.48 13.02 -6.53
C SER A 353 -19.59 14.01 -5.37
N MET A 354 -18.47 14.46 -4.82
CA MET A 354 -18.40 15.38 -3.68
C MET A 354 -18.28 16.86 -4.08
N ASN A 355 -18.33 17.18 -5.38
CA ASN A 355 -18.20 18.56 -5.89
C ASN A 355 -19.43 19.44 -5.63
N ASN A 356 -20.49 18.90 -5.01
CA ASN A 356 -21.59 19.69 -4.46
C ASN A 356 -21.17 20.48 -3.21
N HIS A 357 -20.05 20.14 -2.58
CA HIS A 357 -19.53 20.84 -1.41
C HIS A 357 -18.62 22.01 -1.79
N PRO A 358 -18.70 23.16 -1.09
CA PRO A 358 -17.94 24.36 -1.44
C PRO A 358 -16.49 24.33 -0.93
N TYR A 359 -15.90 23.15 -0.69
CA TYR A 359 -14.60 23.00 -0.02
C TYR A 359 -13.44 22.72 -0.97
N GLY A 360 -13.70 22.71 -2.28
CA GLY A 360 -12.73 22.36 -3.32
C GLY A 360 -12.82 20.89 -3.73
N THR A 361 -11.68 20.28 -4.05
CA THR A 361 -11.57 18.89 -4.49
C THR A 361 -11.52 17.94 -3.30
N ALA A 362 -12.40 16.94 -3.26
CA ALA A 362 -12.38 15.90 -2.22
C ALA A 362 -11.26 14.89 -2.46
N LEU A 363 -10.60 14.44 -1.40
CA LEU A 363 -9.55 13.42 -1.44
C LEU A 363 -10.11 12.06 -0.98
N TYR A 364 -10.11 11.07 -1.88
CA TYR A 364 -10.53 9.70 -1.55
C TYR A 364 -9.51 9.01 -0.61
N THR A 365 -8.22 9.23 -0.87
CA THR A 365 -7.14 8.88 0.04
C THR A 365 -6.70 10.15 0.77
N SER A 366 -7.00 10.25 2.06
CA SER A 366 -6.65 11.44 2.84
C SER A 366 -5.15 11.53 3.08
N LEU A 367 -4.60 12.75 2.93
CA LEU A 367 -3.17 13.03 3.05
C LEU A 367 -2.85 13.71 4.38
N SER A 368 -1.64 13.52 4.89
CA SER A 368 -1.18 14.22 6.11
C SER A 368 -1.00 15.72 5.85
N PHE A 369 -1.41 16.56 6.80
CA PHE A 369 -1.14 18.01 6.75
C PHE A 369 0.35 18.31 6.63
N ARG A 370 1.25 17.48 7.18
CA ARG A 370 2.70 17.68 7.07
C ARG A 370 3.21 17.60 5.63
N THR A 371 2.56 16.79 4.80
CA THR A 371 2.97 16.54 3.41
C THR A 371 2.07 17.21 2.39
N PHE A 372 0.91 17.70 2.82
CA PHE A 372 -0.12 18.26 1.96
C PHE A 372 -0.82 19.43 2.67
N HIS A 373 -0.31 20.64 2.45
CA HIS A 373 -0.77 21.87 3.09
C HIS A 373 -0.75 23.04 2.08
N PRO A 374 -1.40 24.18 2.38
CA PRO A 374 -1.33 25.35 1.52
C PRO A 374 0.13 25.76 1.27
N GLY A 375 0.48 26.03 0.02
CA GLY A 375 1.84 26.41 -0.42
C GLY A 375 2.62 25.24 -1.03
N ILE A 376 2.23 23.99 -0.75
CA ILE A 376 2.87 22.84 -1.39
C ILE A 376 2.47 22.77 -2.87
N CYS A 377 3.47 22.49 -3.70
CA CYS A 377 3.35 22.35 -5.14
C CYS A 377 3.75 20.93 -5.53
N GLY A 378 3.02 20.32 -6.46
CA GLY A 378 3.21 18.92 -6.85
C GLY A 378 2.23 18.48 -7.92
N TYR A 379 2.13 17.18 -8.18
CA TYR A 379 1.16 16.63 -9.11
C TYR A 379 0.58 15.32 -8.58
N PHE A 380 -0.59 14.95 -9.09
CA PHE A 380 -1.15 13.63 -8.86
C PHE A 380 -0.88 12.74 -10.06
N ASP A 381 -0.29 11.57 -9.84
CA ASP A 381 0.00 10.62 -10.92
C ASP A 381 -1.25 9.81 -11.33
N SER A 382 -1.06 8.84 -12.24
CA SER A 382 -2.12 7.95 -12.73
C SER A 382 -2.73 7.04 -11.66
N HIS A 383 -2.06 6.88 -10.52
CA HIS A 383 -2.55 6.11 -9.36
C HIS A 383 -3.10 7.03 -8.27
N SER A 384 -3.21 8.32 -8.57
CA SER A 384 -3.73 9.36 -7.68
C SER A 384 -2.91 9.55 -6.41
N SER A 385 -1.62 9.19 -6.46
CA SER A 385 -0.65 9.50 -5.42
C SER A 385 -0.16 10.94 -5.58
N TRP A 386 -0.04 11.67 -4.47
CA TRP A 386 0.52 13.01 -4.45
C TRP A 386 2.05 12.97 -4.53
N ASN A 387 2.62 13.64 -5.54
CA ASN A 387 4.04 13.75 -5.78
C ASN A 387 4.49 15.21 -5.56
N PRO A 388 5.08 15.55 -4.40
CA PRO A 388 5.52 16.91 -4.12
C PRO A 388 6.72 17.31 -4.99
N VAL A 389 6.72 18.56 -5.44
CA VAL A 389 7.77 19.18 -6.27
C VAL A 389 8.51 20.25 -5.49
N ALA A 390 7.79 21.16 -4.83
CA ALA A 390 8.37 22.25 -4.07
C ALA A 390 7.39 22.75 -3.00
N ASP A 391 7.90 23.37 -1.95
CA ASP A 391 7.09 24.10 -0.97
C ASP A 391 7.33 25.60 -1.15
N LEU A 392 6.31 26.32 -1.64
CA LEU A 392 6.40 27.75 -1.91
C LEU A 392 6.31 28.59 -0.64
N SER A 393 5.94 27.98 0.49
CA SER A 393 5.92 28.65 1.79
C SER A 393 7.30 28.72 2.47
N ASP A 394 8.29 27.98 1.96
CA ASP A 394 9.66 27.98 2.47
C ASP A 394 10.68 28.48 1.40
N PRO A 395 11.09 29.76 1.46
CA PRO A 395 12.06 30.33 0.54
C PRO A 395 13.42 29.61 0.52
N ASN A 396 13.81 28.98 1.63
CA ASN A 396 15.09 28.26 1.70
C ASN A 396 15.02 26.96 0.88
N ILE A 397 13.90 26.24 0.95
CA ILE A 397 13.68 25.03 0.16
C ILE A 397 13.67 25.34 -1.34
N LEU A 398 13.01 26.44 -1.74
CA LEU A 398 13.01 26.89 -3.14
C LEU A 398 14.42 27.16 -3.65
N SER A 399 15.21 27.92 -2.88
CA SER A 399 16.60 28.24 -3.21
C SER A 399 17.49 26.99 -3.32
N LEU A 400 17.33 26.03 -2.41
CA LEU A 400 18.05 24.76 -2.44
C LEU A 400 17.71 23.90 -3.67
N ALA A 401 16.45 23.94 -4.13
CA ALA A 401 16.03 23.32 -5.38
C ALA A 401 16.40 24.18 -6.62
N GLY A 402 16.96 25.37 -6.40
CA GLY A 402 17.34 26.36 -7.40
C GLY A 402 16.14 27.00 -8.11
N TYR A 403 14.95 26.96 -7.53
CA TYR A 403 13.81 27.73 -8.02
C TYR A 403 13.96 29.19 -7.61
N SER A 404 13.44 30.09 -8.44
CA SER A 404 13.30 31.50 -8.08
C SER A 404 12.37 31.63 -6.85
N PRO A 405 12.57 32.64 -5.99
CA PRO A 405 11.65 32.91 -4.89
C PRO A 405 10.25 33.30 -5.41
N VAL A 406 9.24 33.21 -4.55
CA VAL A 406 7.90 33.71 -4.89
C VAL A 406 7.96 35.23 -5.09
N PRO A 407 7.43 35.80 -6.20
CA PRO A 407 7.60 37.23 -6.53
C PRO A 407 7.01 38.21 -5.52
N GLU A 408 6.03 37.76 -4.73
CA GLU A 408 5.32 38.56 -3.74
C GLU A 408 5.20 37.76 -2.44
N THR A 409 5.11 38.46 -1.31
CA THR A 409 4.94 37.84 0.01
C THR A 409 3.63 37.04 0.07
N LEU A 410 3.74 35.78 0.46
CA LEU A 410 2.59 34.91 0.68
C LEU A 410 1.87 35.28 1.99
N ASN A 411 0.64 35.79 1.88
CA ASN A 411 -0.18 36.15 3.03
C ASN A 411 -1.15 35.02 3.39
N ARG A 412 -0.81 34.28 4.46
CA ARG A 412 -1.63 33.18 4.99
C ARG A 412 -2.80 33.71 5.82
N ALA A 413 -3.98 33.15 5.64
CA ALA A 413 -5.10 33.41 6.54
C ALA A 413 -4.85 32.75 7.91
N PRO A 414 -5.39 33.31 9.01
CA PRO A 414 -5.42 32.61 10.30
C PRO A 414 -6.05 31.22 10.15
N SER A 415 -5.49 30.21 10.80
CA SER A 415 -6.08 28.87 10.80
C SER A 415 -7.44 28.92 11.49
N GLU A 416 -8.49 28.55 10.76
CA GLU A 416 -9.87 28.51 11.26
C GLU A 416 -10.17 27.10 11.79
N THR A 417 -10.86 27.03 12.92
CA THR A 417 -11.30 25.76 13.51
C THR A 417 -12.82 25.70 13.51
N VAL A 418 -13.39 24.74 12.80
CA VAL A 418 -14.84 24.53 12.74
C VAL A 418 -15.18 23.33 13.61
N PHE A 419 -15.92 23.59 14.69
CA PHE A 419 -16.24 22.56 15.69
C PHE A 419 -17.40 21.64 15.27
N GLN A 420 -18.00 21.83 14.10
CA GLN A 420 -19.15 21.02 13.71
C GLN A 420 -19.19 20.80 12.20
N TRP A 421 -18.92 19.57 11.77
CA TRP A 421 -19.33 19.05 10.47
C TRP A 421 -20.25 17.84 10.68
N GLY A 422 -21.42 17.87 10.05
CA GLY A 422 -22.17 16.65 9.79
C GLY A 422 -21.54 15.84 8.64
N PRO A 423 -22.05 14.64 8.36
CA PRO A 423 -21.63 13.81 7.23
C PRO A 423 -21.70 14.61 5.94
N LYS A 424 -20.63 14.57 5.15
CA LYS A 424 -20.65 15.15 3.80
C LYS A 424 -21.05 14.06 2.83
N ILE A 425 -22.10 14.30 2.06
CA ILE A 425 -22.66 13.30 1.15
C ILE A 425 -22.70 13.84 -0.28
N SER A 426 -22.59 12.95 -1.25
CA SER A 426 -22.75 13.33 -2.66
C SER A 426 -24.17 13.80 -2.97
N GLU A 427 -24.34 14.55 -4.05
CA GLU A 427 -25.64 15.12 -4.49
C GLU A 427 -26.76 14.06 -4.62
N SER A 428 -26.41 12.83 -5.01
CA SER A 428 -27.32 11.70 -5.19
C SER A 428 -27.62 10.91 -3.91
N THR A 429 -26.91 11.15 -2.82
CA THR A 429 -27.04 10.41 -1.56
C THR A 429 -28.10 11.05 -0.67
N ARG A 430 -28.87 10.23 0.05
CA ARG A 430 -29.83 10.64 1.06
C ARG A 430 -29.59 9.85 2.35
N ALA A 431 -29.78 10.51 3.49
CA ALA A 431 -29.77 9.88 4.79
C ALA A 431 -31.19 9.50 5.19
N GLN A 432 -31.39 8.27 5.66
CA GLN A 432 -32.66 7.80 6.21
C GLN A 432 -32.42 7.28 7.62
N LYS A 433 -33.10 7.87 8.61
CA LYS A 433 -33.07 7.37 10.00
C LYS A 433 -33.72 5.99 10.08
N LEU A 434 -33.04 5.03 10.70
CA LEU A 434 -33.53 3.68 10.89
C LEU A 434 -34.28 3.57 12.23
N SER A 435 -35.47 2.98 12.22
CA SER A 435 -36.17 2.57 13.44
C SER A 435 -35.57 1.26 13.96
N LEU A 436 -35.34 1.19 15.28
CA LEU A 436 -34.87 -0.03 15.96
C LEU A 436 -35.81 -1.23 15.74
N GLU A 437 -37.09 -0.99 15.49
CA GLU A 437 -38.11 -2.05 15.37
C GLU A 437 -38.29 -2.60 13.95
N SER A 438 -37.89 -1.88 12.88
CA SER A 438 -38.23 -2.28 11.50
C SER A 438 -37.14 -2.06 10.45
N GLY A 439 -35.96 -1.56 10.82
CA GLY A 439 -34.89 -1.24 9.86
C GLY A 439 -33.51 -1.79 10.19
N ILE A 440 -33.34 -2.41 11.36
CA ILE A 440 -32.06 -2.93 11.85
C ILE A 440 -32.21 -4.44 12.02
N SER A 441 -31.36 -5.24 11.39
CA SER A 441 -31.43 -6.70 11.54
C SER A 441 -31.20 -7.09 13.01
N ALA A 442 -31.81 -8.21 13.45
CA ALA A 442 -31.59 -8.72 14.81
C ALA A 442 -30.09 -8.94 15.13
N ALA A 443 -29.28 -9.21 14.10
CA ALA A 443 -27.83 -9.33 14.20
C ALA A 443 -27.11 -7.98 14.40
N LEU A 444 -27.58 -6.89 13.77
CA LEU A 444 -27.10 -5.54 14.09
C LEU A 444 -27.46 -5.18 15.54
N ALA A 445 -28.72 -5.39 15.94
CA ALA A 445 -29.21 -4.99 17.28
C ALA A 445 -28.38 -5.57 18.45
N ALA A 446 -27.85 -6.79 18.30
CA ALA A 446 -27.07 -7.48 19.33
C ALA A 446 -25.62 -6.96 19.54
N THR A 447 -25.15 -6.05 18.67
CA THR A 447 -23.74 -5.61 18.60
C THR A 447 -23.60 -4.09 18.60
N ILE A 448 -24.72 -3.36 18.71
CA ILE A 448 -24.73 -1.90 18.82
C ILE A 448 -24.14 -1.53 20.19
N PRO A 449 -23.07 -0.72 20.23
CA PRO A 449 -22.61 -0.11 21.47
C PRO A 449 -23.77 0.64 22.15
N LEU A 450 -23.97 0.42 23.45
CA LEU A 450 -25.12 0.96 24.22
C LEU A 450 -25.22 2.49 24.22
N ASP A 451 -24.19 3.19 23.74
CA ASP A 451 -24.05 4.64 23.69
C ASP A 451 -24.36 5.26 22.31
N ILE A 452 -24.77 4.46 21.31
CA ILE A 452 -25.27 4.97 20.02
C ILE A 452 -26.74 5.37 20.16
N GLU A 453 -27.08 6.62 19.85
CA GLU A 453 -28.44 7.15 20.03
C GLU A 453 -29.33 6.99 18.80
N ALA A 454 -28.74 6.97 17.60
CA ALA A 454 -29.49 6.83 16.36
C ALA A 454 -28.66 6.16 15.25
N TRP A 455 -29.34 5.53 14.30
CA TRP A 455 -28.73 4.93 13.11
C TRP A 455 -29.30 5.55 11.86
N TYR A 456 -28.43 5.77 10.88
CA TYR A 456 -28.78 6.35 9.59
C TYR A 456 -28.26 5.46 8.46
N LYS A 457 -29.10 5.22 7.46
CA LYS A 457 -28.69 4.63 6.18
C LYS A 457 -28.46 5.73 5.17
N PHE A 458 -27.24 5.83 4.67
CA PHE A 458 -26.86 6.70 3.56
C PHE A 458 -26.94 5.90 2.26
N SER A 459 -27.84 6.26 1.35
CA SER A 459 -28.03 5.52 0.10
C SER A 459 -28.45 6.42 -1.05
N SER A 460 -28.31 5.92 -2.28
CA SER A 460 -28.74 6.61 -3.50
C SER A 460 -29.79 5.79 -4.22
N ALA A 461 -30.93 6.42 -4.54
CA ALA A 461 -32.02 5.75 -5.24
C ALA A 461 -31.64 5.38 -6.70
N ASN A 462 -30.85 6.23 -7.35
CA ASN A 462 -30.41 6.06 -8.73
C ASN A 462 -28.88 6.23 -8.80
N GLY A 463 -28.17 5.16 -9.18
CA GLY A 463 -26.72 5.19 -9.40
C GLY A 463 -25.86 5.23 -8.13
N GLY A 464 -24.63 5.73 -8.28
CA GLY A 464 -23.65 5.82 -7.22
C GLY A 464 -23.87 6.94 -6.22
N GLY A 465 -23.18 6.85 -5.09
CA GLY A 465 -23.17 7.85 -4.03
C GLY A 465 -21.87 7.79 -3.23
N ALA A 466 -21.71 8.75 -2.33
CA ALA A 466 -20.56 8.85 -1.45
C ALA A 466 -20.93 9.50 -0.13
N VAL A 467 -20.22 9.10 0.93
CA VAL A 467 -20.28 9.71 2.26
C VAL A 467 -18.87 9.87 2.82
N LEU A 468 -18.64 11.01 3.46
CA LEU A 468 -17.47 11.33 4.26
C LEU A 468 -17.93 11.65 5.68
N LEU A 469 -17.35 10.94 6.63
CA LEU A 469 -17.47 11.19 8.05
C LEU A 469 -16.15 11.78 8.55
N THR A 470 -16.23 12.80 9.39
CA THR A 470 -15.06 13.46 9.97
C THR A 470 -15.22 13.60 11.47
N LYS A 471 -14.08 13.62 12.16
CA LYS A 471 -14.04 13.95 13.58
C LYS A 471 -13.88 15.46 13.79
N THR A 472 -14.71 16.02 14.65
CA THR A 472 -14.54 17.39 15.10
C THR A 472 -13.30 17.51 16.01
N PRO A 473 -12.57 18.64 15.97
CA PRO A 473 -12.79 19.80 15.10
C PRO A 473 -12.15 19.67 13.72
N MET A 474 -12.72 20.38 12.75
CA MET A 474 -12.16 20.57 11.42
C MET A 474 -11.20 21.76 11.42
N ARG A 475 -10.06 21.62 10.76
CA ARG A 475 -9.07 22.68 10.55
C ARG A 475 -9.12 23.15 9.11
N HIS A 476 -9.19 24.45 8.90
CA HIS A 476 -9.13 25.09 7.59
C HIS A 476 -7.94 26.03 7.52
N GLU A 477 -7.08 25.82 6.52
CA GLU A 477 -5.89 26.64 6.28
C GLU A 477 -5.87 27.10 4.83
N ARG A 478 -5.46 28.35 4.58
CA ARG A 478 -5.46 28.92 3.23
C ARG A 478 -4.57 30.15 3.05
N PHE A 479 -4.35 30.53 1.79
CA PHE A 479 -3.83 31.84 1.38
C PHE A 479 -4.95 32.74 0.85
N TYR A 480 -4.81 34.07 0.99
CA TYR A 480 -5.81 35.03 0.53
C TYR A 480 -5.80 35.29 -0.98
N HIS A 481 -4.65 35.14 -1.62
CA HIS A 481 -4.45 35.53 -3.02
C HIS A 481 -3.67 34.47 -3.80
N GLU A 482 -4.06 34.28 -5.05
CA GLU A 482 -3.50 33.27 -5.94
C GLU A 482 -2.42 33.82 -6.90
N SER A 483 -2.36 35.15 -7.06
CA SER A 483 -1.44 35.83 -8.00
C SER A 483 0.04 35.51 -7.78
N PRO A 484 0.56 35.45 -6.53
CA PRO A 484 1.97 35.13 -6.30
C PRO A 484 2.36 33.74 -6.83
N PHE A 485 1.46 32.76 -6.72
CA PHE A 485 1.66 31.40 -7.21
C PHE A 485 1.70 31.35 -8.75
N LYS A 486 0.81 32.09 -9.42
CA LYS A 486 0.82 32.21 -10.89
C LYS A 486 2.11 32.86 -11.40
N GLY A 487 2.59 33.90 -10.72
CA GLY A 487 3.87 34.54 -11.02
C GLY A 487 5.05 33.58 -10.86
N TRP A 488 5.08 32.82 -9.76
CA TRP A 488 6.12 31.83 -9.53
C TRP A 488 6.17 30.72 -10.60
N VAL A 489 5.02 30.19 -11.03
CA VAL A 489 4.99 29.19 -12.11
C VAL A 489 5.48 29.79 -13.42
N ARG A 490 5.11 31.03 -13.74
CA ARG A 490 5.63 31.73 -14.93
C ARG A 490 7.15 31.81 -14.92
N ASP A 491 7.73 32.20 -13.80
CA ASP A 491 9.17 32.44 -13.67
C ASP A 491 9.99 31.13 -13.63
N ASN A 492 9.36 30.00 -13.26
CA ASN A 492 10.02 28.70 -13.11
C ASN A 492 9.56 27.65 -14.14
N ALA A 493 8.73 28.04 -15.12
CA ALA A 493 8.05 27.15 -16.05
C ALA A 493 8.97 26.15 -16.77
N VAL A 494 10.07 26.63 -17.37
CA VAL A 494 11.03 25.77 -18.07
C VAL A 494 11.70 24.81 -17.10
N LYS A 495 12.23 25.33 -15.99
CA LYS A 495 12.94 24.55 -14.98
C LYS A 495 12.05 23.47 -14.34
N LEU A 496 10.77 23.75 -14.12
CA LEU A 496 9.80 22.80 -13.57
C LEU A 496 9.75 21.54 -14.43
N VAL A 497 9.61 21.70 -15.75
CA VAL A 497 9.52 20.56 -16.68
C VAL A 497 10.86 19.87 -16.91
N GLU A 498 11.96 20.63 -16.95
CA GLU A 498 13.31 20.05 -17.04
C GLU A 498 13.62 19.16 -15.83
N THR A 499 13.19 19.57 -14.64
CA THR A 499 13.42 18.83 -13.39
C THR A 499 12.43 17.67 -13.21
N ARG A 500 11.21 17.81 -13.74
CA ARG A 500 10.09 16.87 -13.58
C ARG A 500 9.23 16.82 -14.85
N LYS A 501 9.60 15.94 -15.79
CA LYS A 501 8.91 15.77 -17.07
C LYS A 501 7.44 15.33 -16.91
N GLU A 502 7.12 14.67 -15.80
CA GLU A 502 5.77 14.17 -15.47
C GLU A 502 4.73 15.31 -15.35
N ILE A 503 5.17 16.54 -15.08
CA ILE A 503 4.30 17.72 -15.05
C ILE A 503 3.61 17.93 -16.41
N LEU A 504 4.26 17.59 -17.52
CA LEU A 504 3.65 17.67 -18.85
C LEU A 504 2.44 16.73 -18.99
N GLN A 505 2.49 15.56 -18.34
CA GLN A 505 1.46 14.54 -18.41
C GLN A 505 0.32 14.81 -17.42
N PHE A 506 0.66 15.09 -16.16
CA PHE A 506 -0.33 15.13 -15.08
C PHE A 506 -0.83 16.54 -14.75
N GLY A 507 -0.08 17.57 -15.17
CA GLY A 507 -0.29 18.95 -14.76
C GLY A 507 0.22 19.20 -13.35
N LEU A 508 0.61 20.44 -13.08
CA LEU A 508 1.08 20.89 -11.77
C LEU A 508 -0.10 21.38 -10.94
N TRP A 509 -0.04 21.18 -9.64
CA TRP A 509 -0.94 21.74 -8.65
C TRP A 509 -0.16 22.58 -7.66
N ILE A 510 -0.72 23.73 -7.30
CA ILE A 510 -0.33 24.48 -6.10
C ILE A 510 -1.54 24.48 -5.17
N VAL A 511 -1.39 23.89 -3.99
CA VAL A 511 -2.45 23.84 -2.98
C VAL A 511 -2.57 25.22 -2.34
N THR A 512 -3.75 25.82 -2.37
CA THR A 512 -4.00 27.17 -1.82
C THR A 512 -4.91 27.14 -0.60
N SER A 513 -5.70 26.09 -0.41
CA SER A 513 -6.49 25.84 0.80
C SER A 513 -6.65 24.36 1.10
N THR A 514 -6.81 24.01 2.38
CA THR A 514 -7.03 22.63 2.84
C THR A 514 -8.02 22.59 3.98
N TRP A 515 -8.92 21.60 3.96
CA TRP A 515 -9.77 21.21 5.07
C TRP A 515 -9.35 19.85 5.58
N GLY A 516 -9.13 19.73 6.89
CA GLY A 516 -8.71 18.46 7.48
C GLY A 516 -9.21 18.21 8.89
N THR A 517 -9.06 16.98 9.33
CA THR A 517 -9.62 16.41 10.56
C THR A 517 -8.64 15.43 11.20
N GLN A 518 -8.78 15.14 12.48
CA GLN A 518 -7.97 14.11 13.14
C GLN A 518 -8.29 12.69 12.68
N GLU A 519 -9.52 12.45 12.22
CA GLU A 519 -9.98 11.13 11.81
C GLU A 519 -11.11 11.26 10.78
N CYS A 520 -11.06 10.46 9.73
CA CYS A 520 -12.11 10.39 8.73
C CYS A 520 -12.42 8.97 8.29
N ALA A 521 -13.64 8.78 7.80
CA ALA A 521 -14.08 7.57 7.12
C ALA A 521 -14.80 7.95 5.83
N ILE A 522 -14.41 7.34 4.72
CA ILE A 522 -14.93 7.61 3.37
C ILE A 522 -15.55 6.34 2.81
N ASN A 523 -16.74 6.41 2.23
CA ASN A 523 -17.31 5.31 1.45
C ASN A 523 -17.89 5.85 0.14
N VAL A 524 -17.70 5.09 -0.93
CA VAL A 524 -18.16 5.41 -2.29
C VAL A 524 -18.73 4.17 -2.93
N TRP A 525 -19.87 4.29 -3.57
CA TRP A 525 -20.54 3.21 -4.29
C TRP A 525 -21.01 3.67 -5.65
N ASN A 526 -21.15 2.75 -6.59
CA ASN A 526 -21.62 3.03 -7.96
C ASN A 526 -22.97 2.37 -8.28
N GLU A 527 -23.53 1.60 -7.35
CA GLU A 527 -24.76 0.81 -7.54
C GLU A 527 -25.98 1.48 -6.92
N ALA A 528 -27.08 1.56 -7.69
CA ALA A 528 -28.36 2.05 -7.21
C ALA A 528 -28.90 1.16 -6.08
N GLY A 529 -29.44 1.77 -5.02
CA GLY A 529 -30.00 1.06 -3.86
C GLY A 529 -28.95 0.53 -2.88
N LYS A 530 -27.65 0.56 -3.23
CA LYS A 530 -26.56 0.36 -2.27
C LYS A 530 -26.48 1.59 -1.34
N GLY A 531 -26.14 1.33 -0.09
CA GLY A 531 -25.94 2.36 0.92
C GLY A 531 -25.25 1.79 2.14
N VAL A 532 -24.79 2.67 3.02
CA VAL A 532 -24.06 2.33 4.23
C VAL A 532 -24.79 2.82 5.47
N ASN A 533 -24.70 2.05 6.53
CA ASN A 533 -25.27 2.37 7.82
C ASN A 533 -24.21 3.03 8.70
N VAL A 534 -24.59 4.13 9.33
CA VAL A 534 -23.71 4.91 10.19
C VAL A 534 -24.44 5.18 11.51
N GLY A 535 -23.76 4.90 12.61
CA GLY A 535 -24.23 5.20 13.96
C GLY A 535 -23.94 6.66 14.31
N PHE A 536 -24.88 7.28 15.03
CA PHE A 536 -24.71 8.61 15.60
C PHE A 536 -24.72 8.52 17.12
N ARG A 537 -23.65 9.03 17.73
CA ARG A 537 -23.50 9.15 19.17
C ARG A 537 -23.57 10.61 19.58
N LYS A 538 -24.47 10.96 20.48
CA LYS A 538 -24.47 12.28 21.12
C LYS A 538 -23.54 12.25 22.33
N LYS A 539 -22.67 13.25 22.48
CA LYS A 539 -21.95 13.46 23.74
C LYS A 539 -22.81 14.32 24.67
N THR A 540 -23.00 13.86 25.91
CA THR A 540 -23.72 14.63 26.94
C THR A 540 -22.76 15.65 27.60
N VAL A 541 -23.07 16.92 27.40
CA VAL A 541 -22.76 18.15 28.18
C VAL A 541 -21.35 18.27 28.81
N GLU A 542 -20.49 19.07 28.18
CA GLU A 542 -19.60 19.96 28.95
C GLU A 542 -20.28 21.33 29.09
N ILE A 543 -20.30 21.83 30.33
CA ILE A 543 -20.94 23.08 30.72
C ILE A 543 -20.10 24.24 30.18
N GLY A 544 -20.63 24.93 29.16
CA GLY A 544 -20.06 26.15 28.60
C GLY A 544 -20.46 26.35 27.14
N GLU A 545 -21.68 26.87 26.94
CA GLU A 545 -22.31 27.36 25.70
C GLU A 545 -22.16 26.53 24.40
N PHE A 546 -23.31 26.27 23.78
CA PHE A 546 -23.58 25.61 22.48
C PHE A 546 -23.80 24.08 22.50
N ALA A 547 -24.82 23.68 21.76
CA ALA A 547 -25.57 22.42 21.81
C ALA A 547 -24.78 21.18 21.28
N PRO A 548 -25.31 19.95 21.34
CA PRO A 548 -24.50 18.73 21.47
C PRO A 548 -23.77 18.37 20.17
N SER A 549 -22.43 18.38 20.25
CA SER A 549 -21.53 17.77 19.27
C SER A 549 -21.70 16.25 19.30
N GLY A 550 -22.15 15.68 18.19
CA GLY A 550 -22.23 14.22 18.04
C GLY A 550 -21.05 13.66 17.25
N GLU A 551 -20.62 12.45 17.61
CA GLU A 551 -19.62 11.70 16.87
C GLU A 551 -20.32 10.66 15.98
N TRP A 552 -19.86 10.56 14.73
CA TRP A 552 -20.33 9.58 13.76
C TRP A 552 -19.44 8.35 13.81
N TRP A 553 -20.06 7.18 13.87
CA TRP A 553 -19.38 5.91 14.05
C TRP A 553 -19.75 4.93 12.93
N VAL A 554 -18.74 4.23 12.41
CA VAL A 554 -18.91 3.16 11.43
C VAL A 554 -18.66 1.83 12.12
N ASP A 555 -19.48 0.83 11.80
CA ASP A 555 -19.47 -0.45 12.51
C ASP A 555 -18.51 -1.49 11.93
N GLY A 556 -17.83 -1.12 10.85
CA GLY A 556 -16.87 -1.96 10.15
C GLY A 556 -17.48 -3.15 9.39
N ARG A 557 -18.82 -3.23 9.28
CA ARG A 557 -19.51 -4.36 8.61
C ARG A 557 -19.98 -4.06 7.20
N ASP A 558 -20.22 -2.79 6.87
CA ASP A 558 -20.46 -2.38 5.49
C ASP A 558 -19.12 -2.31 4.73
N ASP A 559 -18.95 -3.11 3.69
CA ASP A 559 -17.72 -3.13 2.88
C ASP A 559 -17.44 -1.77 2.20
N GLY A 560 -16.16 -1.44 2.04
CA GLY A 560 -15.69 -0.30 1.23
C GLY A 560 -15.43 1.02 1.97
N TRP A 561 -15.39 1.00 3.30
CA TRP A 561 -14.91 2.14 4.08
C TRP A 561 -13.39 2.28 3.99
N VAL A 562 -12.93 3.48 3.64
CA VAL A 562 -11.54 3.90 3.79
C VAL A 562 -11.47 4.77 5.04
N GLN A 563 -10.84 4.25 6.10
CA GLN A 563 -10.67 4.97 7.36
C GLN A 563 -9.23 5.44 7.49
N ALA A 564 -9.06 6.68 7.97
CA ALA A 564 -7.75 7.26 8.20
C ALA A 564 -7.75 8.09 9.48
N LYS A 565 -6.74 7.88 10.30
CA LYS A 565 -6.49 8.64 11.52
C LYS A 565 -5.12 9.32 11.44
N ALA A 566 -5.01 10.51 12.02
CA ALA A 566 -3.74 11.18 12.22
C ALA A 566 -2.87 10.35 13.18
N VAL A 567 -1.61 10.15 12.79
CA VAL A 567 -0.61 9.49 13.65
C VAL A 567 -0.03 10.48 14.65
N GLU A 568 0.63 10.01 15.70
CA GLU A 568 1.22 10.88 16.70
C GLU A 568 2.21 11.88 16.07
N GLY A 569 1.98 13.17 16.34
CA GLY A 569 2.73 14.28 15.75
C GLY A 569 2.16 14.83 14.43
N ASP A 570 1.22 14.16 13.77
CA ASP A 570 0.55 14.73 12.59
C ASP A 570 -0.55 15.72 12.98
N ASP A 571 -0.66 16.80 12.21
CA ASP A 571 -1.59 17.91 12.46
C ASP A 571 -3.03 17.59 11.99
N GLY A 572 -3.21 16.41 11.36
CA GLY A 572 -4.48 15.89 10.87
C GLY A 572 -4.39 15.31 9.45
N ARG A 573 -5.53 14.83 8.96
CA ARG A 573 -5.78 14.30 7.61
C ARG A 573 -6.57 15.31 6.78
N VAL A 574 -6.04 15.70 5.63
CA VAL A 574 -6.73 16.55 4.65
C VAL A 574 -7.76 15.73 3.88
N VAL A 575 -9.00 16.23 3.84
CA VAL A 575 -10.15 15.58 3.19
C VAL A 575 -10.69 16.39 2.01
N PHE A 576 -10.46 17.70 1.99
CA PHE A 576 -10.71 18.57 0.83
C PHE A 576 -9.56 19.56 0.65
N PHE A 577 -9.32 19.98 -0.59
CA PHE A 577 -8.36 21.04 -0.89
C PHE A 577 -8.79 21.92 -2.06
N GLY A 578 -8.44 23.20 -1.98
CA GLY A 578 -8.46 24.13 -3.09
C GLY A 578 -7.05 24.38 -3.61
N GLY A 579 -6.94 24.79 -4.87
CA GLY A 579 -5.65 25.04 -5.49
C GLY A 579 -5.72 25.58 -6.90
N LEU A 580 -4.55 25.94 -7.40
CA LEU A 580 -4.33 26.25 -8.81
C LEU A 580 -3.81 25.01 -9.52
N ARG A 581 -4.38 24.69 -10.67
CA ARG A 581 -3.87 23.65 -11.55
C ARG A 581 -3.31 24.26 -12.83
N PHE A 582 -2.12 23.83 -13.23
CA PHE A 582 -1.40 24.28 -14.41
C PHE A 582 -1.18 23.12 -15.36
N GLN A 583 -1.70 23.23 -16.58
CA GLN A 583 -1.55 22.21 -17.62
C GLN A 583 -0.69 22.74 -18.75
N TYR A 584 0.31 21.96 -19.16
CA TYR A 584 1.14 22.27 -20.32
C TYR A 584 0.46 21.73 -21.58
N ARG A 585 0.29 22.60 -22.57
CA ARG A 585 -0.32 22.28 -23.86
C ARG A 585 0.66 22.60 -24.98
N ARG A 586 1.02 21.59 -25.76
CA ARG A 586 1.93 21.74 -26.90
C ARG A 586 1.32 22.69 -27.94
N ILE A 587 2.13 23.61 -28.45
CA ILE A 587 1.75 24.55 -29.52
C ILE A 587 2.64 24.35 -30.76
N PRO A 588 2.06 24.36 -31.98
CA PRO A 588 2.85 24.32 -33.22
C PRO A 588 3.72 25.58 -33.37
N PHE A 589 4.93 25.41 -33.91
CA PHE A 589 5.87 26.51 -34.12
C PHE A 589 5.30 27.51 -35.14
N GLY A 590 5.03 28.76 -34.70
CA GLY A 590 4.55 29.86 -35.55
C GLY A 590 3.04 30.15 -35.50
N ASP A 591 2.24 29.40 -34.73
CA ASP A 591 0.81 29.67 -34.57
C ASP A 591 0.53 30.70 -33.46
N LYS A 592 -0.39 31.64 -33.71
CA LYS A 592 -0.94 32.54 -32.67
C LYS A 592 -1.99 31.80 -31.84
N LEU A 593 -1.90 31.91 -30.51
CA LEU A 593 -2.89 31.34 -29.60
C LEU A 593 -4.31 31.81 -29.92
N LYS A 594 -5.22 30.86 -30.14
CA LYS A 594 -6.66 31.08 -29.97
C LYS A 594 -6.99 30.72 -28.52
N SER A 595 -7.64 31.60 -27.78
CA SER A 595 -8.14 31.28 -26.44
C SER A 595 -9.19 30.17 -26.58
N ASP A 596 -8.83 28.93 -26.26
CA ASP A 596 -9.77 27.82 -26.35
C ASP A 596 -10.59 27.74 -25.07
N LYS A 597 -11.75 28.41 -25.06
CA LYS A 597 -12.63 28.55 -23.88
C LYS A 597 -13.44 27.29 -23.55
N LYS A 598 -13.04 26.12 -24.04
CA LYS A 598 -13.77 24.86 -23.88
C LYS A 598 -12.82 23.69 -23.65
N GLN A 599 -12.66 23.29 -22.40
CA GLN A 599 -12.09 21.99 -22.06
C GLN A 599 -12.88 21.35 -20.91
N LYS A 600 -12.93 20.02 -20.87
CA LYS A 600 -13.60 19.26 -19.80
C LYS A 600 -12.86 19.50 -18.49
N SER A 601 -13.61 19.76 -17.42
CA SER A 601 -13.04 19.77 -16.07
C SER A 601 -12.35 18.44 -15.81
N TYR A 602 -11.29 18.46 -15.02
CA TYR A 602 -10.49 17.28 -14.76
C TYR A 602 -10.36 17.10 -13.25
N ARG A 603 -10.68 15.89 -12.77
CA ARG A 603 -11.03 15.56 -11.37
C ARG A 603 -12.42 16.02 -10.89
N GLY A 604 -13.44 15.91 -11.75
CA GLY A 604 -14.82 15.91 -11.28
C GLY A 604 -15.53 17.27 -11.15
N GLY A 605 -14.98 18.34 -11.70
CA GLY A 605 -15.73 19.57 -11.97
C GLY A 605 -17.00 19.27 -12.80
N LYS A 606 -18.11 20.03 -12.63
CA LYS A 606 -19.24 19.91 -13.57
C LYS A 606 -18.75 20.27 -14.98
N GLU A 607 -19.27 19.61 -16.03
CA GLU A 607 -19.04 20.06 -17.41
C GLU A 607 -19.60 21.48 -17.55
N GLY A 608 -18.71 22.48 -17.47
CA GLY A 608 -19.05 23.90 -17.49
C GLY A 608 -17.86 24.70 -18.01
N ARG A 609 -18.14 25.89 -18.56
CA ARG A 609 -17.10 26.85 -18.95
C ARG A 609 -16.33 27.26 -17.70
N HIS A 610 -15.12 26.74 -17.52
CA HIS A 610 -14.14 27.33 -16.62
C HIS A 610 -13.30 28.32 -17.42
N ASP A 611 -13.09 29.52 -16.87
CA ASP A 611 -12.20 30.50 -17.45
C ASP A 611 -10.76 30.05 -17.19
N MET A 612 -10.16 29.36 -18.16
CA MET A 612 -8.74 29.05 -18.17
C MET A 612 -7.94 30.29 -18.55
N GLU A 613 -6.92 30.60 -17.78
CA GLU A 613 -5.98 31.69 -18.06
C GLU A 613 -4.67 31.10 -18.60
N THR A 614 -4.31 31.41 -19.85
CA THR A 614 -2.97 31.07 -20.36
C THR A 614 -1.95 32.04 -19.75
N LEU A 615 -1.00 31.54 -18.96
CA LEU A 615 -0.09 32.36 -18.17
C LEU A 615 1.19 32.74 -18.89
N VAL A 616 1.75 31.81 -19.68
CA VAL A 616 3.04 31.96 -20.37
C VAL A 616 3.19 30.91 -21.47
N GLU A 617 4.03 31.23 -22.44
CA GLU A 617 4.54 30.29 -23.45
C GLU A 617 6.02 30.03 -23.17
N VAL A 618 6.43 28.77 -23.19
CA VAL A 618 7.81 28.37 -22.95
C VAL A 618 8.31 27.42 -24.02
N VAL A 619 9.60 27.55 -24.35
CA VAL A 619 10.31 26.63 -25.23
C VAL A 619 11.13 25.69 -24.36
N ILE A 620 11.00 24.39 -24.60
CA ILE A 620 11.68 23.33 -23.86
C ILE A 620 12.51 22.53 -24.87
N SER A 621 13.82 22.45 -24.65
CA SER A 621 14.73 21.65 -25.47
C SER A 621 14.73 20.19 -24.97
N ASP A 622 14.38 19.24 -25.83
CA ASP A 622 14.54 17.81 -25.50
C ASP A 622 15.90 17.31 -25.98
N GLU A 623 16.90 17.36 -25.10
CA GLU A 623 18.27 16.88 -25.39
C GLU A 623 18.33 15.38 -25.71
N GLN A 624 17.33 14.59 -25.30
CA GLN A 624 17.41 13.13 -25.37
C GLN A 624 16.74 12.49 -26.60
N VAL A 625 16.00 13.22 -27.45
CA VAL A 625 15.26 12.58 -28.56
C VAL A 625 15.53 13.15 -29.96
N SER A 626 15.94 14.40 -30.15
CA SER A 626 16.37 14.85 -31.51
C SER A 626 17.08 16.21 -31.61
N GLY A 627 17.36 16.90 -30.50
CA GLY A 627 17.85 18.28 -30.55
C GLY A 627 16.84 19.27 -31.13
N LYS A 628 15.54 18.95 -31.09
CA LYS A 628 14.45 19.82 -31.54
C LYS A 628 13.82 20.53 -30.35
N GLU A 629 13.65 21.84 -30.49
CA GLU A 629 12.92 22.69 -29.54
C GLU A 629 11.41 22.45 -29.66
N GLU A 630 10.73 22.22 -28.53
CA GLU A 630 9.28 22.11 -28.47
C GLU A 630 8.68 23.28 -27.69
N MET A 631 7.58 23.85 -28.17
CA MET A 631 6.93 25.01 -27.58
C MET A 631 5.64 24.60 -26.87
N PHE A 632 5.44 25.08 -25.63
CA PHE A 632 4.28 24.79 -24.80
C PHE A 632 3.63 26.08 -24.27
N ALA A 633 2.30 26.11 -24.23
CA ALA A 633 1.54 27.08 -23.47
C ALA A 633 1.15 26.49 -22.10
N ILE A 634 1.16 27.30 -21.05
CA ILE A 634 0.75 26.88 -19.71
C ILE A 634 -0.62 27.49 -19.39
N ASP A 635 -1.62 26.64 -19.31
CA ASP A 635 -3.00 27.01 -18.98
C ASP A 635 -3.24 26.79 -17.48
N CYS A 636 -3.80 27.79 -16.80
CA CYS A 636 -4.10 27.77 -15.37
C CYS A 636 -5.61 27.73 -15.12
N GLU A 637 -6.03 26.82 -14.24
CA GLU A 637 -7.39 26.70 -13.71
C GLU A 637 -7.36 26.94 -12.20
N SER A 638 -8.20 27.84 -11.69
CA SER A 638 -8.39 28.03 -10.24
C SER A 638 -9.53 27.16 -9.76
N ILE A 639 -9.25 26.34 -8.75
CA ILE A 639 -10.22 25.44 -8.10
C ILE A 639 -10.29 25.88 -6.65
N SER A 640 -11.07 26.92 -6.40
CA SER A 640 -11.35 27.43 -5.06
C SER A 640 -12.59 26.76 -4.47
N GLY A 641 -12.60 26.63 -3.14
CA GLY A 641 -13.85 26.46 -2.43
C GLY A 641 -14.70 27.71 -2.63
N LYS A 642 -15.97 27.57 -3.04
CA LYS A 642 -16.84 28.72 -3.24
C LYS A 642 -17.09 29.40 -1.88
N GLU A 643 -16.45 30.54 -1.64
CA GLU A 643 -16.89 31.44 -0.57
C GLU A 643 -18.31 31.91 -0.91
N LYS A 644 -19.33 31.33 -0.28
CA LYS A 644 -20.62 32.03 -0.18
C LYS A 644 -20.36 33.24 0.72
N ALA A 645 -20.34 34.41 0.12
CA ALA A 645 -20.40 35.67 0.86
C ALA A 645 -21.76 35.76 1.57
N GLY A 646 -21.74 35.88 2.90
CA GLY A 646 -22.83 36.41 3.72
C GLY A 646 -23.97 35.45 4.06
N ASP A 647 -24.33 35.48 5.35
CA ASP A 647 -25.62 35.11 5.97
C ASP A 647 -26.41 33.95 5.35
N GLU A 648 -26.37 32.81 6.02
CA GLU A 648 -27.59 32.15 6.49
C GLU A 648 -27.17 31.12 7.54
N THR A 649 -27.56 31.37 8.78
CA THR A 649 -27.78 30.32 9.77
C THR A 649 -28.70 29.28 9.13
N ASP A 650 -28.15 28.16 8.66
CA ASP A 650 -28.93 26.93 8.43
C ASP A 650 -29.30 26.34 9.81
N GLU A 651 -30.10 27.11 10.55
CA GLU A 651 -31.10 26.57 11.46
C GLU A 651 -32.24 26.04 10.58
N ASN A 652 -32.64 24.78 10.82
CA ASN A 652 -33.76 24.06 10.21
C ASN A 652 -33.48 23.29 8.90
N GLU A 653 -32.64 22.26 8.99
CA GLU A 653 -33.11 20.96 8.50
C GLU A 653 -33.41 20.10 9.74
N GLU A 654 -34.69 20.01 10.10
CA GLU A 654 -35.19 19.03 11.06
C GLU A 654 -34.82 17.62 10.54
N TRP A 655 -34.06 16.89 11.37
CA TRP A 655 -33.57 15.54 11.12
C TRP A 655 -34.55 14.43 11.50
#